data_AF-A0A4Q4SXW4-F1
#
_entry.id   AF-A0A4Q4SXW4-F1
#
_cell.length_a   1.000
_cell.length_b   1.000
_cell.length_c   1.000
_cell.angle_alpha   90.00
_cell.angle_beta   90.00
_cell.angle_gamma   90.00
#
_symmetry.space_group_name_H-M   'P 1'
#
loop_
_entity.id
_entity.type
_entity.pdbx_description
1 polymer ?
#
loop_
_entity_poly.entity_id
_entity_poly.type
_entity_poly.pdbx_seq_one_letter_code
_entity_poly.pdbx_strand_id
1 'polypeptide(L)'
;MPLDSSPRSPFYDLSSALTSTEKSEYIDGELCLMSKPAKSGVPGAISRWDELQYAHIAQSDYIHGVGAFLPFHRYFMTVHEHLLRSECNYTGPIPYWDEVADVKNLLASEIFDAELGFGGNGSGPDRCISDGPFANRTLHFREDLSISDYCISRNLNRRAFSAAGQEYVDECLAKDDFISAWICLEGRPHGAGHVGVSGVMVNPLLSPGDPIFYLHHTYMDKLWWEWQSKELPKRLTEIGGNNTVSRPNFPPGFSTTIPPGSGPFTPPVFNGSGPGGLDRTPNKAFTDYFNDGGNITTLNHTLWSANILENATIADVMDIGGSLQEKNMPETAGEQLPALPSDLTPEWLGAKLGHKIKSVENTRNIWGTASKLFYTITYEHESSDEMPTYICVKGVFDPKMIEAQPWTVSLAQREAEFFEKVAPTVKNMIFPKGWWSGTSDKQGIAIMNDLTNEGCTFPAEVASYAVEKVMNAVEQLAGLHAQYWGQSQEDHPWIWNNYDPAMKFMCIPWDEVVRTPGRPKLPEYLMDGKRCNEALDRYYAERNPRFRTLLHGDTHIGNIYFTPEGRIGFLDWSAFHFGSCFHDVVYHMTAMLSVEDRRAHETEILDHYLQTLHRLGGPQFDRHSDPEVMIEYRRSFMTNVIWLICPDGLQTKERVAVLCERTVATYDDQKVIDVILGQPKPAL
;
A
#
# COMPACT_ATOMS: atom_id res chain seq x y z
N MET A 1 -13.94 29.30 -15.49
CA MET A 1 -12.48 29.17 -15.67
C MET A 1 -12.15 27.74 -15.28
N PRO A 2 -11.43 26.97 -16.10
CA PRO A 2 -11.10 25.59 -15.74
C PRO A 2 -10.05 25.61 -14.61
N LEU A 3 -10.28 24.76 -13.62
CA LEU A 3 -9.34 24.49 -12.53
C LEU A 3 -8.11 23.81 -13.11
N ASP A 4 -6.96 24.41 -12.86
CA ASP A 4 -5.63 23.92 -13.18
C ASP A 4 -5.37 22.54 -12.53
N SER A 5 -4.86 21.60 -13.31
CA SER A 5 -4.70 20.18 -12.97
C SER A 5 -3.29 19.83 -12.50
N SER A 6 -2.61 20.72 -11.78
CA SER A 6 -1.38 20.36 -11.05
C SER A 6 -1.74 19.65 -9.72
N PRO A 7 -0.97 18.63 -9.28
CA PRO A 7 -1.19 18.02 -7.97
C PRO A 7 -1.02 19.08 -6.89
N ARG A 8 -2.09 19.38 -6.14
CA ARG A 8 -2.01 20.27 -4.97
C ARG A 8 -1.01 19.66 -3.99
N SER A 9 0.01 20.45 -3.62
CA SER A 9 0.91 20.12 -2.51
C SER A 9 0.11 19.87 -1.23
N PRO A 10 0.37 18.80 -0.46
CA PRO A 10 -0.38 18.49 0.77
C PRO A 10 -0.06 19.43 1.95
N PHE A 11 0.86 20.39 1.77
CA PHE A 11 1.30 21.30 2.81
C PHE A 11 0.63 22.68 2.69
N TYR A 12 -0.05 23.12 3.75
CA TYR A 12 -0.75 24.40 3.81
C TYR A 12 -0.14 25.29 4.90
N ASP A 13 0.31 26.50 4.55
CA ASP A 13 0.82 27.45 5.55
C ASP A 13 -0.35 27.96 6.40
N LEU A 14 -0.24 27.86 7.72
CA LEU A 14 -1.30 28.32 8.62
C LEU A 14 -1.62 29.80 8.36
N SER A 15 -0.60 30.65 8.26
CA SER A 15 -0.81 32.10 8.22
C SER A 15 -1.45 32.54 6.91
N SER A 16 -0.90 32.09 5.78
CA SER A 16 -1.31 32.58 4.45
C SER A 16 -2.32 31.71 3.71
N ALA A 17 -2.45 30.43 4.03
CA ALA A 17 -3.31 29.49 3.28
C ALA A 17 -4.65 29.17 3.96
N LEU A 18 -4.74 29.25 5.30
CA LEU A 18 -5.97 28.94 6.04
C LEU A 18 -6.81 30.20 6.32
N THR A 19 -8.12 30.07 6.17
CA THR A 19 -9.10 31.06 6.64
C THR A 19 -9.18 31.12 8.17
N SER A 20 -9.74 32.19 8.72
CA SER A 20 -9.96 32.30 10.17
C SER A 20 -10.77 31.13 10.74
N THR A 21 -11.75 30.61 9.99
CA THR A 21 -12.53 29.44 10.40
C THR A 21 -11.68 28.18 10.44
N GLU A 22 -10.89 27.91 9.40
CA GLU A 22 -10.00 26.73 9.37
C GLU A 22 -8.93 26.79 10.46
N LYS A 23 -8.40 27.99 10.76
CA LYS A 23 -7.50 28.24 11.90
C LYS A 23 -8.16 27.84 13.23
N SER A 24 -9.37 28.33 13.48
CA SER A 24 -10.13 27.97 14.69
C SER A 24 -10.46 26.48 14.77
N GLU A 25 -10.89 25.86 13.66
CA GLU A 25 -11.21 24.42 13.62
C GLU A 25 -9.99 23.54 13.93
N TYR A 26 -8.80 23.93 13.47
CA TYR A 26 -7.55 23.22 13.80
C TYR A 26 -7.22 23.35 15.29
N ILE A 27 -7.29 24.57 15.82
CA ILE A 27 -7.10 24.85 17.26
C ILE A 27 -8.08 24.03 18.12
N ASP A 28 -9.35 23.95 17.73
CA ASP A 28 -10.36 23.15 18.41
C ASP A 28 -10.01 21.65 18.40
N GLY A 29 -9.43 21.16 17.30
CA GLY A 29 -8.88 19.81 17.19
C GLY A 29 -7.76 19.53 18.20
N GLU A 30 -6.77 20.42 18.31
CA GLU A 30 -5.69 20.31 19.29
C GLU A 30 -6.23 20.29 20.74
N LEU A 31 -7.13 21.22 21.06
CA LEU A 31 -7.76 21.32 22.38
C LEU A 31 -8.60 20.08 22.70
N CYS A 32 -9.22 19.49 21.69
CA CYS A 32 -9.90 18.20 21.81
C CYS A 32 -8.91 17.10 22.18
N LEU A 33 -7.76 16.96 21.51
CA LEU A 33 -6.74 15.95 21.87
C LEU A 33 -6.18 16.11 23.29
N MET A 34 -5.98 17.36 23.73
CA MET A 34 -5.61 17.69 25.12
C MET A 34 -6.68 17.32 26.15
N SER A 35 -7.93 17.15 25.73
CA SER A 35 -9.05 16.87 26.62
C SER A 35 -9.57 15.43 26.53
N LYS A 36 -9.32 14.74 25.42
CA LYS A 36 -9.78 13.35 25.19
C LYS A 36 -9.01 12.41 26.12
N PRO A 37 -9.70 11.47 26.81
CA PRO A 37 -9.03 10.49 27.67
C PRO A 37 -8.01 9.64 26.92
N ALA A 38 -6.93 9.27 27.61
CA ALA A 38 -5.94 8.29 27.13
C ALA A 38 -6.62 6.94 26.78
N LYS A 39 -6.12 6.25 25.74
CA LYS A 39 -6.72 5.01 25.20
C LYS A 39 -5.72 3.89 24.90
N SER A 40 -4.45 4.21 24.71
CA SER A 40 -3.41 3.28 24.27
C SER A 40 -2.74 2.51 25.43
N GLY A 41 -3.24 2.69 26.66
CA GLY A 41 -2.82 1.92 27.82
C GLY A 41 -1.48 2.37 28.41
N VAL A 42 -1.05 3.60 28.11
CA VAL A 42 0.18 4.20 28.66
C VAL A 42 -0.03 4.50 30.15
N PRO A 43 0.79 3.92 31.07
CA PRO A 43 0.65 4.18 32.49
C PRO A 43 0.90 5.66 32.84
N GLY A 44 -0.04 6.27 33.56
CA GLY A 44 0.06 7.67 33.99
C GLY A 44 -0.44 8.69 32.97
N ALA A 45 -0.73 8.30 31.73
CA ALA A 45 -1.37 9.17 30.74
C ALA A 45 -2.83 9.42 31.14
N ILE A 46 -3.27 10.68 31.11
CA ILE A 46 -4.67 11.03 31.36
C ILE A 46 -5.39 11.44 30.06
N SER A 47 -4.66 11.93 29.07
CA SER A 47 -5.19 12.40 27.78
C SER A 47 -4.50 11.75 26.58
N ARG A 48 -5.09 11.88 25.39
CA ARG A 48 -4.43 11.51 24.12
C ARG A 48 -3.17 12.36 23.89
N TRP A 49 -3.15 13.60 24.37
CA TRP A 49 -1.96 14.47 24.36
C TRP A 49 -0.81 13.93 25.20
N ASP A 50 -1.10 13.29 26.33
CA ASP A 50 -0.07 12.64 27.15
C ASP A 50 0.52 11.42 26.44
N GLU A 51 -0.28 10.69 25.66
CA GLU A 51 0.18 9.53 24.91
C GLU A 51 1.10 9.94 23.74
N LEU A 52 0.81 11.07 23.08
CA LEU A 52 1.71 11.68 22.10
C LEU A 52 3.04 12.11 22.75
N GLN A 53 3.00 12.81 23.90
CA GLN A 53 4.21 13.18 24.64
C GLN A 53 5.02 11.94 25.06
N TYR A 54 4.35 10.92 25.62
CA TYR A 54 5.00 9.67 26.03
C TYR A 54 5.73 9.00 24.85
N ALA A 55 5.05 8.88 23.70
CA ALA A 55 5.62 8.24 22.52
C ALA A 55 6.94 8.90 22.09
N HIS A 56 7.02 10.22 22.19
CA HIS A 56 8.24 10.97 21.87
C HIS A 56 9.33 10.86 22.95
N ILE A 57 8.98 11.06 24.23
CA ILE A 57 9.92 10.99 25.36
C ILE A 57 10.57 9.60 25.43
N ALA A 58 9.77 8.53 25.30
CA ALA A 58 10.24 7.15 25.38
C ALA A 58 11.19 6.76 24.23
N GLN A 59 11.17 7.50 23.13
CA GLN A 59 11.94 7.19 21.91
C GLN A 59 13.09 8.16 21.64
N SER A 60 13.26 9.20 22.47
CA SER A 60 14.12 10.35 22.16
C SER A 60 15.57 9.99 21.78
N ASP A 61 16.15 8.93 22.36
CA ASP A 61 17.50 8.43 22.03
C ASP A 61 17.62 7.73 20.66
N TYR A 62 16.49 7.42 20.02
CA TYR A 62 16.38 6.65 18.77
C TYR A 62 15.67 7.43 17.65
N ILE A 63 15.27 8.67 17.92
CA ILE A 63 14.58 9.54 16.95
C ILE A 63 15.28 10.88 16.75
N HIS A 64 16.33 11.20 17.52
CA HIS A 64 17.14 12.42 17.36
C HIS A 64 18.63 12.08 17.20
N GLY A 65 19.33 12.80 16.32
CA GLY A 65 20.74 12.56 16.03
C GLY A 65 21.01 11.19 15.40
N VAL A 66 19.99 10.58 14.80
CA VAL A 66 19.95 9.24 14.20
C VAL A 66 19.30 9.25 12.82
N GLY A 67 19.57 8.22 12.01
CA GLY A 67 19.04 8.12 10.64
C GLY A 67 17.51 8.11 10.56
N ALA A 68 16.84 7.70 11.64
CA ALA A 68 15.38 7.64 11.72
C ALA A 68 14.71 9.00 11.99
N PHE A 69 15.44 10.10 12.22
CA PHE A 69 14.86 11.38 12.63
C PHE A 69 13.76 11.91 11.69
N LEU A 70 14.08 12.13 10.41
CA LEU A 70 13.09 12.64 9.43
C LEU A 70 11.90 11.68 9.24
N PRO A 71 12.10 10.37 8.99
CA PRO A 71 10.98 9.46 8.80
C PRO A 71 10.12 9.23 10.05
N PHE A 72 10.73 9.21 11.25
CA PHE A 72 9.97 9.13 12.50
C PHE A 72 9.07 10.34 12.67
N HIS A 73 9.59 11.56 12.45
CA HIS A 73 8.78 12.77 12.63
C HIS A 73 7.68 12.89 11.58
N ARG A 74 7.90 12.46 10.34
CA ARG A 74 6.83 12.31 9.34
C ARG A 74 5.74 11.35 9.82
N TYR A 75 6.12 10.15 10.27
CA TYR A 75 5.17 9.19 10.85
C TYR A 75 4.43 9.78 12.06
N PHE A 76 5.12 10.53 12.91
CA PHE A 76 4.53 11.15 14.09
C PHE A 76 3.53 12.26 13.74
N MET A 77 3.75 13.00 12.64
CA MET A 77 2.73 13.91 12.08
C MET A 77 1.53 13.14 11.54
N THR A 78 1.73 11.98 10.89
CA THR A 78 0.62 11.10 10.47
C THR A 78 -0.18 10.57 11.66
N VAL A 79 0.49 10.21 12.76
CA VAL A 79 -0.16 9.78 14.02
C VAL A 79 -1.02 10.90 14.60
N HIS A 80 -0.49 12.12 14.64
CA HIS A 80 -1.22 13.29 15.13
C HIS A 80 -2.42 13.64 14.24
N GLU A 81 -2.24 13.68 12.92
CA GLU A 81 -3.31 13.86 11.95
C GLU A 81 -4.40 12.79 12.11
N HIS A 82 -3.99 11.52 12.26
CA HIS A 82 -4.93 10.42 12.48
C HIS A 82 -5.84 10.70 13.68
N LEU A 83 -5.28 11.16 14.80
CA LEU A 83 -6.06 11.48 15.99
C LEU A 83 -6.98 12.68 15.82
N LEU A 84 -6.49 13.75 15.20
CA LEU A 84 -7.30 14.93 14.89
C LEU A 84 -8.55 14.52 14.09
N ARG A 85 -8.36 13.69 13.07
CA ARG A 85 -9.45 13.27 12.18
C ARG A 85 -10.36 12.23 12.84
N SER A 86 -9.80 11.20 13.49
CA SER A 86 -10.57 10.02 13.94
C SER A 86 -11.24 10.23 15.30
N GLU A 87 -10.69 11.11 16.14
CA GLU A 87 -11.17 11.32 17.51
C GLU A 87 -11.73 12.72 17.78
N CYS A 88 -11.36 13.69 16.95
CA CYS A 88 -11.72 15.11 17.09
C CYS A 88 -12.47 15.68 15.89
N ASN A 89 -12.86 14.84 14.92
CA ASN A 89 -13.65 15.22 13.73
C ASN A 89 -13.02 16.37 12.91
N TYR A 90 -11.70 16.52 12.95
CA TYR A 90 -11.04 17.53 12.15
C TYR A 90 -11.08 17.13 10.67
N THR A 91 -11.61 18.00 9.80
CA THR A 91 -11.73 17.75 8.36
C THR A 91 -10.90 18.69 7.51
N GLY A 92 -10.31 19.71 8.12
CA GLY A 92 -9.50 20.71 7.45
C GLY A 92 -8.11 20.22 7.01
N PRO A 93 -7.33 21.12 6.37
CA PRO A 93 -5.95 20.86 5.98
C PRO A 93 -5.01 20.83 7.20
N ILE A 94 -4.03 19.93 7.22
CA ILE A 94 -2.98 19.94 8.26
C ILE A 94 -2.00 21.10 7.97
N PRO A 95 -1.87 22.09 8.87
CA PRO A 95 -1.10 23.27 8.60
C PRO A 95 0.36 23.13 9.04
N TYR A 96 1.26 23.85 8.38
CA TYR A 96 2.63 24.09 8.84
C TYR A 96 2.85 25.55 9.21
N TRP A 97 3.93 25.84 9.93
CA TRP A 97 4.42 27.20 10.20
C TRP A 97 5.53 27.56 9.20
N ASP A 98 5.31 28.54 8.31
CA ASP A 98 6.40 29.06 7.47
C ASP A 98 7.38 29.91 8.28
N GLU A 99 8.35 29.25 8.91
CA GLU A 99 9.28 29.89 9.83
C GLU A 99 10.11 31.00 9.17
N VAL A 100 10.44 30.85 7.88
CA VAL A 100 11.22 31.83 7.11
C VAL A 100 10.49 33.18 7.05
N ALA A 101 9.16 33.17 6.92
CA ALA A 101 8.36 34.38 6.85
C ALA A 101 8.48 35.23 8.14
N ASP A 102 8.69 34.56 9.28
CA ASP A 102 8.69 35.18 10.61
C ASP A 102 10.07 35.51 11.16
N VAL A 103 11.16 35.11 10.49
CA VAL A 103 12.54 35.37 10.95
C VAL A 103 12.78 36.86 11.27
N LYS A 104 12.20 37.76 10.47
CA LYS A 104 12.35 39.21 10.67
C LYS A 104 11.62 39.71 11.91
N ASN A 105 10.48 39.10 12.28
CA ASN A 105 9.68 39.55 13.40
C ASN A 105 8.84 38.44 14.06
N LEU A 106 9.52 37.48 14.68
CA LEU A 106 8.89 36.34 15.39
C LEU A 106 7.77 36.76 16.35
N LEU A 107 7.94 37.88 17.07
CA LEU A 107 6.96 38.34 18.07
C LEU A 107 5.65 38.85 17.47
N ALA A 108 5.63 39.12 16.16
CA ALA A 108 4.44 39.58 15.44
C ALA A 108 3.88 38.51 14.50
N SER A 109 4.42 37.29 14.56
CA SER A 109 3.89 36.15 13.80
C SER A 109 2.46 35.86 14.22
N GLU A 110 1.60 35.58 13.24
CA GLU A 110 0.21 35.16 13.48
C GLU A 110 0.12 33.82 14.24
N ILE A 111 1.19 33.01 14.21
CA ILE A 111 1.27 31.77 15.00
C ILE A 111 1.08 32.06 16.50
N PHE A 112 1.53 33.22 16.98
CA PHE A 112 1.41 33.61 18.38
C PHE A 112 0.22 34.54 18.66
N ASP A 113 -0.72 34.67 17.73
CA ASP A 113 -1.96 35.41 17.95
C ASP A 113 -2.78 34.77 19.09
N ALA A 114 -3.50 35.60 19.84
CA ALA A 114 -4.23 35.18 21.03
C ALA A 114 -5.63 34.60 20.73
N GLU A 115 -6.14 34.74 19.51
CA GLU A 115 -7.46 34.23 19.11
C GLU A 115 -7.37 33.18 18.00
N LEU A 116 -6.64 33.51 16.92
CA LEU A 116 -6.48 32.66 15.74
C LEU A 116 -5.10 31.98 15.67
N GLY A 117 -4.32 32.09 16.74
CA GLY A 117 -3.01 31.46 16.90
C GLY A 117 -2.93 30.63 18.18
N PHE A 118 -1.71 30.27 18.58
CA PHE A 118 -1.43 29.33 19.66
C PHE A 118 -1.09 30.01 20.98
N GLY A 119 -1.36 31.32 21.10
CA GLY A 119 -1.00 32.13 22.26
C GLY A 119 0.43 32.67 22.21
N GLY A 120 0.69 33.70 23.01
CA GLY A 120 1.88 34.52 22.95
C GLY A 120 3.08 33.97 23.70
N ASN A 121 3.91 34.90 24.16
CA ASN A 121 5.09 34.61 24.96
C ASN A 121 4.74 34.26 26.41
N GLY A 122 5.60 33.47 27.05
CA GLY A 122 5.45 33.11 28.45
C GLY A 122 5.80 34.24 29.43
N SER A 123 5.08 34.29 30.54
CA SER A 123 5.30 35.27 31.61
C SER A 123 5.52 34.61 32.99
N GLY A 124 5.96 35.41 33.97
CA GLY A 124 6.24 34.90 35.32
C GLY A 124 7.51 34.03 35.42
N PRO A 125 7.76 33.43 36.61
CA PRO A 125 8.96 32.65 36.87
C PRO A 125 9.02 31.35 36.06
N ASP A 126 7.87 30.69 35.86
CA ASP A 126 7.77 29.42 35.14
C ASP A 126 7.55 29.58 33.64
N ARG A 127 7.47 30.85 33.16
CA ARG A 127 7.27 31.20 31.74
C ARG A 127 6.03 30.58 31.11
N CYS A 128 4.98 30.34 31.89
CA CYS A 128 3.71 29.85 31.37
C CYS A 128 3.11 30.83 30.37
N ILE A 129 2.53 30.33 29.28
CA ILE A 129 1.67 31.14 28.41
C ILE A 129 0.42 31.58 29.17
N SER A 130 0.03 32.85 29.01
CA SER A 130 -1.06 33.48 29.76
C SER A 130 -2.24 33.94 28.89
N ASP A 131 -2.11 33.80 27.58
CA ASP A 131 -3.10 34.15 26.56
C ASP A 131 -3.19 33.02 25.51
N GLY A 132 -4.18 33.13 24.64
CA GLY A 132 -4.43 32.11 23.62
C GLY A 132 -5.31 30.94 24.08
N PRO A 133 -5.73 30.10 23.14
CA PRO A 133 -6.61 28.95 23.40
C PRO A 133 -6.00 27.89 24.34
N PHE A 134 -4.67 27.88 24.43
CA PHE A 134 -3.87 26.92 25.20
C PHE A 134 -3.42 27.46 26.58
N ALA A 135 -3.82 28.68 26.95
CA ALA A 135 -3.54 29.21 28.27
C ALA A 135 -4.12 28.30 29.38
N ASN A 136 -3.38 28.15 30.47
CA ASN A 136 -3.73 27.31 31.63
C ASN A 136 -3.88 25.81 31.34
N ARG A 137 -3.37 25.31 30.22
CA ARG A 137 -3.27 23.86 29.99
C ARG A 137 -2.13 23.26 30.81
N THR A 138 -2.39 22.06 31.33
CA THR A 138 -1.46 21.30 32.15
C THR A 138 -0.87 20.16 31.33
N LEU A 139 0.44 20.00 31.43
CA LEU A 139 1.21 18.88 30.91
C LEU A 139 1.66 18.00 32.08
N HIS A 140 1.77 16.68 31.86
CA HIS A 140 1.95 15.72 32.96
C HIS A 140 3.26 14.94 32.92
N PHE A 141 3.72 14.52 31.74
CA PHE A 141 4.94 13.72 31.61
C PHE A 141 6.22 14.58 31.66
N ARG A 142 7.16 14.16 32.50
CA ARG A 142 8.52 14.73 32.60
C ARG A 142 9.52 13.94 31.76
N GLU A 143 10.73 14.49 31.64
CA GLU A 143 11.83 13.96 30.84
C GLU A 143 12.21 12.52 31.22
N ASP A 144 12.01 12.16 32.49
CA ASP A 144 12.29 10.83 33.03
C ASP A 144 11.06 9.89 33.02
N LEU A 145 9.99 10.27 32.31
CA LEU A 145 8.67 9.63 32.27
C LEU A 145 7.93 9.63 33.61
N SER A 146 8.40 10.38 34.62
CA SER A 146 7.63 10.62 35.84
C SER A 146 6.44 11.55 35.56
N ILE A 147 5.43 11.47 36.43
CA ILE A 147 4.22 12.29 36.34
C ILE A 147 4.32 13.45 37.33
N SER A 148 4.37 14.68 36.81
CA SER A 148 4.31 15.90 37.60
C SER A 148 3.84 17.06 36.73
N ASP A 149 2.83 17.78 37.20
CA ASP A 149 2.19 18.86 36.46
C ASP A 149 3.11 20.07 36.18
N TYR A 150 3.02 20.60 34.97
CA TYR A 150 3.61 21.85 34.54
C TYR A 150 2.76 22.51 33.45
N CYS A 151 3.05 23.77 33.16
CA CYS A 151 2.37 24.51 32.10
C CYS A 151 3.12 24.43 30.77
N ILE A 152 2.41 24.72 29.68
CA ILE A 152 3.04 25.09 28.40
C ILE A 152 3.80 26.40 28.64
N SER A 153 5.12 26.38 28.47
CA SER A 153 5.99 27.54 28.69
C SER A 153 6.70 27.97 27.41
N ARG A 154 6.88 29.28 27.23
CA ARG A 154 7.55 29.88 26.07
C ARG A 154 8.45 31.04 26.46
N ASN A 155 9.52 31.26 25.70
CA ASN A 155 10.38 32.44 25.86
C ASN A 155 10.93 32.87 24.49
N LEU A 156 10.05 33.44 23.66
CA LEU A 156 10.29 33.73 22.25
C LEU A 156 11.62 34.49 22.05
N ASN A 157 12.53 33.89 21.28
CA ASN A 157 13.91 34.34 21.14
C ASN A 157 14.26 34.61 19.67
N ARG A 158 14.02 35.85 19.23
CA ARG A 158 14.34 36.32 17.87
C ARG A 158 15.77 36.05 17.43
N ARG A 159 16.74 36.15 18.34
CA ARG A 159 18.16 35.93 17.99
C ARG A 159 18.42 34.47 17.69
N ALA A 160 17.88 33.57 18.51
CA ALA A 160 18.05 32.14 18.32
C ALA A 160 17.27 31.64 17.08
N PHE A 161 16.10 32.23 16.82
CA PHE A 161 15.28 31.92 15.64
C PHE A 161 15.88 32.37 14.30
N SER A 162 16.90 33.24 14.30
CA SER A 162 17.52 33.72 13.05
C SER A 162 18.10 32.61 12.15
N ALA A 163 18.40 31.44 12.72
CA ALA A 163 18.84 30.26 11.99
C ALA A 163 17.72 29.56 11.18
N ALA A 164 16.47 30.00 11.29
CA ALA A 164 15.35 29.59 10.43
C ALA A 164 15.31 30.38 9.09
N GLY A 165 16.31 31.24 8.83
CA GLY A 165 16.42 32.03 7.60
C GLY A 165 16.51 31.19 6.34
N GLN A 166 16.01 31.76 5.23
CA GLN A 166 16.00 31.11 3.90
C GLN A 166 17.40 30.62 3.50
N GLU A 167 18.47 31.34 3.85
CA GLU A 167 19.83 30.90 3.51
C GLU A 167 20.21 29.54 4.11
N TYR A 168 19.67 29.20 5.28
CA TYR A 168 19.93 27.93 5.95
C TYR A 168 19.07 26.81 5.37
N VAL A 169 17.82 27.12 5.01
CA VAL A 169 16.93 26.21 4.28
C VAL A 169 17.56 25.86 2.93
N ASP A 170 17.96 26.85 2.14
CA ASP A 170 18.59 26.66 0.83
C ASP A 170 19.86 25.80 0.93
N GLU A 171 20.71 26.05 1.94
CA GLU A 171 21.91 25.24 2.17
C GLU A 171 21.58 23.77 2.45
N CYS A 172 20.57 23.50 3.27
CA CYS A 172 20.17 22.13 3.60
C CYS A 172 19.48 21.43 2.42
N LEU A 173 18.65 22.13 1.66
CA LEU A 173 18.01 21.57 0.47
C LEU A 173 19.01 21.33 -0.68
N ALA A 174 20.20 21.93 -0.64
CA ALA A 174 21.27 21.74 -1.62
C ALA A 174 22.18 20.54 -1.33
N LYS A 175 21.97 19.79 -0.24
CA LYS A 175 22.75 18.60 0.07
C LYS A 175 22.47 17.47 -0.93
N ASP A 176 23.50 16.71 -1.28
CA ASP A 176 23.47 15.71 -2.37
C ASP A 176 22.97 14.33 -1.92
N ASP A 177 23.05 14.06 -0.62
CA ASP A 177 22.75 12.76 0.00
C ASP A 177 21.91 12.90 1.27
N PHE A 178 21.22 11.82 1.65
CA PHE A 178 20.29 11.80 2.78
C PHE A 178 20.97 12.19 4.10
N ILE A 179 22.15 11.63 4.40
CA ILE A 179 22.81 11.82 5.68
C ILE A 179 23.19 13.29 5.87
N SER A 180 23.77 13.92 4.83
CA SER A 180 24.15 15.32 4.90
C SER A 180 22.95 16.27 4.90
N ALA A 181 21.86 15.92 4.20
CA ALA A 181 20.60 16.65 4.22
C ALA A 181 19.94 16.61 5.60
N TRP A 182 19.76 15.41 6.16
CA TRP A 182 19.18 15.20 7.49
C TRP A 182 19.95 15.96 8.57
N ILE A 183 21.28 15.78 8.65
CA ILE A 183 22.11 16.45 9.66
C ILE A 183 21.97 17.98 9.57
N CYS A 184 21.86 18.52 8.35
CA CYS A 184 21.66 19.95 8.14
C CYS A 184 20.28 20.41 8.62
N LEU A 185 19.21 19.72 8.19
CA LEU A 185 17.83 20.04 8.56
C LEU A 185 17.62 19.98 10.08
N GLU A 186 18.05 18.89 10.73
CA GLU A 186 17.93 18.70 12.18
C GLU A 186 18.72 19.75 12.98
N GLY A 187 19.94 20.06 12.53
CA GLY A 187 20.85 20.94 13.24
C GLY A 187 20.56 22.43 13.09
N ARG A 188 19.82 22.83 12.06
CA ARG A 188 19.61 24.23 11.70
C ARG A 188 18.13 24.62 11.67
N PRO A 189 17.33 24.52 10.57
CA PRO A 189 15.92 24.89 10.61
C PRO A 189 15.15 24.28 11.79
N HIS A 190 15.29 22.97 12.02
CA HIS A 190 14.66 22.29 13.15
C HIS A 190 15.11 22.89 14.50
N GLY A 191 16.42 22.93 14.73
CA GLY A 191 16.98 23.52 15.94
C GLY A 191 16.52 24.96 16.16
N ALA A 192 16.42 25.77 15.10
CA ALA A 192 16.03 27.17 15.12
C ALA A 192 14.58 27.38 15.58
N GLY A 193 13.62 26.60 15.06
CA GLY A 193 12.23 26.64 15.50
C GLY A 193 12.10 26.32 17.00
N HIS A 194 12.72 25.23 17.44
CA HIS A 194 12.75 24.83 18.86
C HIS A 194 13.35 25.89 19.80
N VAL A 195 14.54 26.42 19.48
CA VAL A 195 15.19 27.47 20.31
C VAL A 195 14.51 28.83 20.18
N GLY A 196 13.82 29.08 19.06
CA GLY A 196 13.09 30.30 18.76
C GLY A 196 11.83 30.42 19.62
N VAL A 197 11.08 29.33 19.79
CA VAL A 197 9.92 29.30 20.71
C VAL A 197 10.38 29.19 22.17
N SER A 198 11.44 28.42 22.43
CA SER A 198 12.01 28.19 23.76
C SER A 198 11.01 27.60 24.76
N GLY A 199 11.26 27.67 26.06
CA GLY A 199 10.41 27.05 27.08
C GLY A 199 10.31 25.53 26.91
N VAL A 200 9.11 24.97 26.80
CA VAL A 200 8.92 23.52 26.56
C VAL A 200 9.49 23.12 25.20
N MET A 201 9.37 23.98 24.18
CA MET A 201 9.87 23.67 22.83
C MET A 201 11.39 23.47 22.76
N VAL A 202 12.22 24.08 23.61
CA VAL A 202 13.68 23.86 23.52
C VAL A 202 14.12 22.55 24.17
N ASN A 203 13.25 21.89 24.93
CA ASN A 203 13.54 20.59 25.51
C ASN A 203 13.28 19.49 24.47
N PRO A 204 14.31 18.77 23.99
CA PRO A 204 14.16 17.80 22.90
C PRO A 204 13.35 16.56 23.30
N LEU A 205 12.99 16.38 24.57
CA LEU A 205 12.11 15.30 25.02
C LEU A 205 10.67 15.81 25.14
N LEU A 206 10.49 16.97 25.77
CA LEU A 206 9.16 17.51 26.12
C LEU A 206 8.51 18.37 25.04
N SER A 207 9.23 18.67 23.95
CA SER A 207 8.76 19.63 22.94
C SER A 207 7.36 19.36 22.37
N PRO A 208 6.88 18.12 22.17
CA PRO A 208 5.50 17.88 21.71
C PRO A 208 4.41 18.32 22.69
N GLY A 209 4.78 18.69 23.92
CA GLY A 209 3.87 19.30 24.88
C GLY A 209 3.37 20.68 24.45
N ASP A 210 4.11 21.40 23.59
CA ASP A 210 3.66 22.65 22.98
C ASP A 210 3.01 22.35 21.61
N PRO A 211 1.76 22.77 21.35
CA PRO A 211 1.08 22.48 20.08
C PRO A 211 1.78 23.08 18.85
N ILE A 212 2.66 24.07 19.01
CA ILE A 212 3.47 24.60 17.90
C ILE A 212 4.44 23.54 17.34
N PHE A 213 4.78 22.52 18.13
CA PHE A 213 5.60 21.39 17.69
C PHE A 213 5.08 20.76 16.39
N TYR A 214 3.77 20.56 16.27
CA TYR A 214 3.17 19.89 15.11
C TYR A 214 3.24 20.75 13.85
N LEU A 215 3.11 22.07 13.97
CA LEU A 215 3.29 22.99 12.83
C LEU A 215 4.76 23.06 12.41
N HIS A 216 5.67 23.09 13.39
CA HIS A 216 7.10 23.10 13.18
C HIS A 216 7.57 21.82 12.46
N HIS A 217 7.13 20.65 12.91
CA HIS A 217 7.51 19.38 12.31
C HIS A 217 6.81 19.08 10.99
N THR A 218 5.59 19.61 10.77
CA THR A 218 4.98 19.62 9.42
C THR A 218 5.78 20.48 8.44
N TYR A 219 6.40 21.59 8.92
CA TYR A 219 7.32 22.38 8.10
C TYR A 219 8.62 21.62 7.81
N MET A 220 9.19 20.93 8.81
CA MET A 220 10.37 20.07 8.57
C MET A 220 10.07 18.97 7.55
N ASP A 221 8.88 18.37 7.61
CA ASP A 221 8.46 17.35 6.66
C ASP A 221 8.31 17.91 5.23
N LYS A 222 7.72 19.10 5.10
CA LYS A 222 7.69 19.84 3.82
C LYS A 222 9.09 20.06 3.26
N LEU A 223 10.03 20.52 4.07
CA LEU A 223 11.41 20.74 3.61
C LEU A 223 12.08 19.43 3.18
N TRP A 224 11.87 18.35 3.93
CA TRP A 224 12.39 17.04 3.53
C TRP A 224 11.76 16.56 2.22
N TRP A 225 10.45 16.72 2.04
CA TRP A 225 9.77 16.38 0.78
C TRP A 225 10.27 17.21 -0.41
N GLU A 226 10.51 18.51 -0.21
CA GLU A 226 11.12 19.36 -1.24
C GLU A 226 12.52 18.89 -1.61
N TRP A 227 13.30 18.42 -0.63
CA TRP A 227 14.58 17.78 -0.89
C TRP A 227 14.39 16.48 -1.67
N GLN A 228 13.48 15.58 -1.27
CA GLN A 228 13.22 14.32 -1.97
C GLN A 228 12.80 14.56 -3.43
N SER A 229 11.91 15.54 -3.65
CA SER A 229 11.32 15.87 -4.95
C SER A 229 12.33 16.29 -6.03
N LYS A 230 13.54 16.71 -5.65
CA LYS A 230 14.60 17.08 -6.61
C LYS A 230 15.13 15.88 -7.39
N GLU A 231 15.15 14.68 -6.80
CA GLU A 231 15.60 13.42 -7.42
C GLU A 231 14.78 12.23 -6.87
N LEU A 232 13.46 12.29 -7.05
CA LEU A 232 12.50 11.46 -6.33
C LEU A 232 12.81 9.95 -6.33
N PRO A 233 13.07 9.26 -7.47
CA PRO A 233 13.33 7.81 -7.45
C PRO A 233 14.53 7.40 -6.58
N LYS A 234 15.58 8.22 -6.55
CA LYS A 234 16.77 7.99 -5.71
C LYS A 234 16.45 8.31 -4.25
N ARG A 235 15.88 9.49 -3.98
CA ARG A 235 15.69 10.02 -2.63
C ARG A 235 14.51 9.40 -1.86
N LEU A 236 13.67 8.62 -2.54
CA LEU A 236 12.66 7.75 -1.90
C LEU A 236 13.26 6.48 -1.28
N THR A 237 14.46 6.07 -1.69
CA THR A 237 15.12 4.86 -1.18
C THR A 237 16.41 5.16 -0.42
N GLU A 238 16.85 6.43 -0.45
CA GLU A 238 18.07 6.87 0.19
C GLU A 238 17.86 7.06 1.70
N ILE A 239 18.48 6.18 2.49
CA ILE A 239 18.45 6.19 3.95
C ILE A 239 19.78 5.72 4.51
N GLY A 240 20.13 6.16 5.72
CA GLY A 240 21.34 5.74 6.42
C GLY A 240 21.52 6.50 7.73
N GLY A 241 22.68 6.38 8.35
CA GLY A 241 22.93 6.90 9.70
C GLY A 241 22.72 5.85 10.78
N ASN A 242 23.12 6.15 12.02
CA ASN A 242 23.02 5.17 13.10
C ASN A 242 21.60 5.12 13.67
N ASN A 243 21.20 3.96 14.22
CA ASN A 243 19.95 3.82 14.97
C ASN A 243 20.02 4.36 16.40
N THR A 244 21.24 4.49 16.93
CA THR A 244 21.48 5.07 18.24
C THR A 244 22.54 6.15 18.19
N VAL A 245 22.35 7.18 19.00
CA VAL A 245 23.33 8.25 19.17
C VAL A 245 24.57 7.72 19.91
N SER A 246 25.72 7.72 19.24
CA SER A 246 27.03 7.62 19.90
C SER A 246 27.48 9.01 20.35
N ARG A 247 27.20 9.42 21.60
CA ARG A 247 27.63 10.75 22.09
C ARG A 247 28.49 10.71 23.35
N PRO A 248 29.75 11.19 23.28
CA PRO A 248 30.59 11.53 24.43
C PRO A 248 30.26 12.85 25.14
N ASN A 249 29.44 13.75 24.55
CA ASN A 249 29.30 15.15 24.97
C ASN A 249 27.85 15.62 25.29
N PHE A 250 26.93 14.71 25.62
CA PHE A 250 25.64 15.09 26.21
C PHE A 250 25.79 15.19 27.74
N PRO A 251 25.08 16.09 28.47
CA PRO A 251 25.26 16.24 29.91
C PRO A 251 25.11 14.88 30.63
N PRO A 252 26.10 14.47 31.45
CA PRO A 252 26.05 13.18 32.12
C PRO A 252 24.99 13.23 33.22
N GLY A 253 23.90 12.46 33.07
CA GLY A 253 22.83 12.37 34.07
C GLY A 253 21.52 11.75 33.59
N PHE A 254 21.25 11.72 32.28
CA PHE A 254 19.98 11.22 31.75
C PHE A 254 20.09 9.74 31.37
N SER A 255 19.84 8.88 32.36
CA SER A 255 19.60 7.45 32.18
C SER A 255 18.10 7.19 32.35
N THR A 256 17.37 7.01 31.26
CA THR A 256 16.00 6.46 31.29
C THR A 256 16.10 4.95 31.50
N THR A 257 16.54 4.54 32.69
CA THR A 257 16.26 3.18 33.16
C THR A 257 14.75 3.08 33.31
N ILE A 258 14.08 2.52 32.30
CA ILE A 258 12.67 2.17 32.33
C ILE A 258 12.47 1.26 33.56
N PRO A 259 11.59 1.62 34.52
CA PRO A 259 11.29 0.76 35.64
C PRO A 259 10.80 -0.61 35.13
N PRO A 260 11.27 -1.74 35.66
CA PRO A 260 10.72 -3.04 35.28
C PRO A 260 9.22 -3.07 35.61
N GLY A 261 8.35 -3.15 34.59
CA GLY A 261 6.94 -3.50 34.75
C GLY A 261 5.88 -2.42 34.54
N SER A 262 6.13 -1.32 33.82
CA SER A 262 5.06 -0.35 33.48
C SER A 262 4.69 -0.38 31.99
N GLY A 263 3.72 -1.23 31.61
CA GLY A 263 3.08 -1.24 30.28
C GLY A 263 3.42 -2.46 29.39
N PRO A 264 2.57 -2.79 28.38
CA PRO A 264 2.70 -4.00 27.56
C PRO A 264 3.86 -3.97 26.54
N PHE A 265 4.53 -2.83 26.36
CA PHE A 265 5.71 -2.69 25.50
C PHE A 265 6.86 -2.05 26.28
N THR A 266 7.95 -2.80 26.43
CA THR A 266 9.24 -2.30 26.92
C THR A 266 10.27 -2.63 25.83
N PRO A 267 10.96 -1.64 25.22
CA PRO A 267 12.07 -1.96 24.35
C PRO A 267 13.16 -2.68 25.17
N PRO A 268 13.88 -3.64 24.58
CA PRO A 268 14.80 -4.49 25.32
C PRO A 268 15.98 -3.70 25.92
N VAL A 269 16.30 -4.00 27.18
CA VAL A 269 17.35 -3.34 27.98
C VAL A 269 18.76 -3.73 27.48
N PHE A 270 19.68 -2.77 27.45
CA PHE A 270 21.12 -2.98 27.23
C PHE A 270 21.77 -3.83 28.34
N ASN A 271 22.90 -4.47 28.07
CA ASN A 271 23.67 -5.15 29.11
C ASN A 271 24.40 -4.11 29.99
N GLY A 272 24.06 -4.03 31.28
CA GLY A 272 24.99 -3.54 32.31
C GLY A 272 24.43 -2.58 33.35
N SER A 273 24.41 -3.04 34.60
CA SER A 273 24.30 -2.25 35.81
C SER A 273 25.69 -1.74 36.24
N GLY A 274 25.98 -0.46 36.01
CA GLY A 274 27.22 0.16 36.49
C GLY A 274 27.08 1.67 36.64
N PRO A 275 27.56 2.28 37.74
CA PRO A 275 27.50 3.73 37.93
C PRO A 275 28.52 4.41 37.00
N GLY A 276 28.03 5.24 36.08
CA GLY A 276 28.86 6.21 35.34
C GLY A 276 29.35 5.81 33.95
N GLY A 277 28.86 4.74 33.33
CA GLY A 277 29.21 4.41 31.95
C GLY A 277 28.23 3.42 31.34
N LEU A 278 27.30 3.92 30.52
CA LEU A 278 26.40 3.08 29.72
C LEU A 278 27.15 2.67 28.45
N ASP A 279 27.39 1.37 28.30
CA ASP A 279 27.72 0.79 27.00
C ASP A 279 26.45 0.82 26.14
N ARG A 280 26.37 1.80 25.21
CA ARG A 280 25.21 2.07 24.35
C ARG A 280 25.22 1.26 23.05
N THR A 281 25.89 0.11 23.05
CA THR A 281 26.00 -0.74 21.87
C THR A 281 24.67 -1.48 21.66
N PRO A 282 23.99 -1.34 20.50
CA PRO A 282 22.75 -2.07 20.21
C PRO A 282 22.94 -3.57 20.44
N ASN A 283 22.07 -4.15 21.28
CA ASN A 283 22.04 -5.59 21.47
C ASN A 283 21.13 -6.25 20.42
N LYS A 284 21.17 -7.58 20.34
CA LYS A 284 20.39 -8.32 19.34
C LYS A 284 18.88 -8.04 19.44
N ALA A 285 18.36 -7.87 20.65
CA ALA A 285 16.94 -7.62 20.85
C ALA A 285 16.52 -6.23 20.33
N PHE A 286 17.39 -5.23 20.44
CA PHE A 286 17.19 -3.91 19.83
C PHE A 286 17.16 -4.01 18.30
N THR A 287 18.16 -4.66 17.70
CA THR A 287 18.22 -4.84 16.24
C THR A 287 17.06 -5.69 15.70
N ASP A 288 16.62 -6.70 16.46
CA ASP A 288 15.46 -7.54 16.11
C ASP A 288 14.15 -6.75 16.16
N TYR A 289 13.99 -5.82 17.13
CA TYR A 289 12.78 -5.00 17.26
C TYR A 289 12.64 -3.98 16.12
N PHE A 290 13.71 -3.25 15.84
CA PHE A 290 13.73 -2.27 14.77
C PHE A 290 13.87 -2.92 13.39
N ASN A 291 14.07 -4.24 13.31
CA ASN A 291 14.20 -4.98 12.06
C ASN A 291 15.36 -4.47 11.17
N ASP A 292 16.39 -3.91 11.80
CA ASP A 292 17.63 -3.53 11.15
C ASP A 292 18.68 -4.61 11.44
N GLY A 293 19.40 -5.07 10.41
CA GLY A 293 20.48 -6.05 10.56
C GLY A 293 21.71 -5.55 11.35
N GLY A 294 21.64 -4.37 12.00
CA GLY A 294 22.73 -3.73 12.74
C GLY A 294 22.37 -2.34 13.29
N ASN A 295 23.39 -1.52 13.59
CA ASN A 295 23.21 -0.14 14.06
C ASN A 295 23.12 0.89 12.91
N ILE A 296 22.66 0.49 11.74
CA ILE A 296 22.46 1.39 10.60
C ILE A 296 20.98 1.40 10.28
N THR A 297 20.39 2.58 10.22
CA THR A 297 18.98 2.77 9.86
C THR A 297 18.76 2.32 8.42
N THR A 298 17.79 1.42 8.21
CA THR A 298 17.39 0.94 6.89
C THR A 298 15.94 1.27 6.58
N LEU A 299 15.51 1.02 5.35
CA LEU A 299 14.09 1.16 4.98
C LEU A 299 13.18 0.20 5.77
N ASN A 300 13.71 -0.90 6.30
CA ASN A 300 12.96 -1.85 7.10
C ASN A 300 12.79 -1.42 8.57
N HIS A 301 13.43 -0.31 8.97
CA HIS A 301 13.39 0.18 10.34
C HIS A 301 11.96 0.40 10.81
N THR A 302 11.56 -0.26 11.91
CA THR A 302 10.20 -0.14 12.46
C THR A 302 10.00 1.16 13.25
N LEU A 303 9.00 1.95 12.86
CA LEU A 303 8.50 3.14 13.55
C LEU A 303 7.25 2.78 14.37
N TRP A 304 7.13 3.32 15.58
CA TRP A 304 6.02 3.01 16.49
C TRP A 304 5.54 4.23 17.28
N SER A 305 4.26 4.21 17.70
CA SER A 305 3.57 5.37 18.30
C SER A 305 2.82 5.00 19.60
N ALA A 306 3.43 4.22 20.48
CA ALA A 306 2.82 3.77 21.74
C ALA A 306 1.40 3.18 21.61
N ASN A 307 1.13 2.41 20.55
CA ASN A 307 -0.18 1.85 20.20
C ASN A 307 -1.27 2.91 19.92
N ILE A 308 -0.88 4.11 19.47
CA ILE A 308 -1.81 5.13 18.97
C ILE A 308 -2.22 4.77 17.54
N LEU A 309 -1.24 4.44 16.69
CA LEU A 309 -1.39 3.98 15.32
C LEU A 309 -0.58 2.69 15.12
N GLU A 310 -0.91 1.91 14.09
CA GLU A 310 -0.12 0.74 13.71
C GLU A 310 1.33 1.12 13.39
N ASN A 311 2.25 0.21 13.69
CA ASN A 311 3.66 0.38 13.37
C ASN A 311 3.84 0.44 11.84
N ALA A 312 4.78 1.27 11.40
CA ALA A 312 5.14 1.41 10.00
C ALA A 312 6.64 1.13 9.82
N THR A 313 7.08 0.79 8.61
CA THR A 313 8.50 0.81 8.30
C THR A 313 8.91 2.19 7.77
N ILE A 314 10.22 2.50 7.79
CA ILE A 314 10.69 3.70 7.10
C ILE A 314 10.26 3.69 5.62
N ALA A 315 10.30 2.53 4.95
CA ALA A 315 9.85 2.37 3.57
C ALA A 315 8.41 2.87 3.36
N ASP A 316 7.52 2.60 4.32
CA ASP A 316 6.12 3.01 4.24
C ASP A 316 5.95 4.53 4.26
N VAL A 317 6.87 5.28 4.91
CA VAL A 317 6.78 6.75 5.09
C VAL A 317 7.64 7.54 4.10
N MET A 318 8.42 6.89 3.24
CA MET A 318 9.33 7.62 2.35
C MET A 318 8.60 8.46 1.31
N ASP A 319 7.45 8.00 0.83
CA ASP A 319 6.64 8.67 -0.20
C ASP A 319 5.36 9.22 0.40
N ILE A 320 5.19 10.55 0.43
CA ILE A 320 3.93 11.15 0.90
C ILE A 320 2.78 10.99 -0.10
N GLY A 321 3.07 10.69 -1.36
CA GLY A 321 2.09 10.33 -2.38
C GLY A 321 1.80 8.82 -2.43
N GLY A 322 2.50 8.01 -1.62
CA GLY A 322 2.39 6.56 -1.60
C GLY A 322 1.84 6.02 -0.26
N SER A 323 0.74 5.29 -0.32
CA SER A 323 0.20 4.31 0.64
C SER A 323 0.07 4.62 2.16
N LEU A 324 0.75 5.56 2.82
CA LEU A 324 0.47 5.84 4.25
C LEU A 324 -0.66 6.84 4.49
N GLN A 325 -0.84 7.82 3.61
CA GLN A 325 -2.05 8.66 3.61
C GLN A 325 -3.30 7.84 3.19
N GLU A 326 -3.12 6.82 2.35
CA GLU A 326 -4.20 5.88 1.98
C GLU A 326 -4.43 4.79 3.05
N LYS A 327 -3.41 4.36 3.81
CA LYS A 327 -3.57 3.34 4.87
C LYS A 327 -4.18 3.88 6.18
N ASN A 328 -4.08 5.18 6.49
CA ASN A 328 -4.35 5.67 7.87
C ASN A 328 -5.13 6.99 8.03
N MET A 329 -5.66 7.63 6.97
CA MET A 329 -6.74 8.61 7.16
C MET A 329 -8.00 7.88 7.61
N PRO A 330 -8.72 8.32 8.66
CA PRO A 330 -10.08 7.84 8.84
C PRO A 330 -10.86 8.27 7.59
N GLU A 331 -11.44 7.28 6.92
CA GLU A 331 -12.35 7.43 5.80
C GLU A 331 -13.23 8.67 6.04
N THR A 332 -13.28 9.60 5.08
CA THR A 332 -14.32 10.63 5.00
C THR A 332 -15.67 9.95 4.81
N ALA A 333 -16.22 9.28 5.84
CA ALA A 333 -17.37 8.38 5.76
C ALA A 333 -17.58 7.86 4.33
N GLY A 334 -16.54 7.21 3.79
CA GLY A 334 -16.63 6.55 2.51
C GLY A 334 -17.77 5.56 2.64
N GLU A 335 -18.65 5.51 1.65
CA GLU A 335 -19.79 4.61 1.72
C GLU A 335 -19.29 3.19 2.00
N GLN A 336 -19.67 2.64 3.17
CA GLN A 336 -19.26 1.30 3.55
C GLN A 336 -19.84 0.31 2.52
N LEU A 337 -18.96 -0.35 1.78
CA LEU A 337 -19.38 -1.35 0.81
C LEU A 337 -19.98 -2.56 1.53
N PRO A 338 -21.05 -3.17 0.98
CA PRO A 338 -21.65 -4.41 1.47
C PRO A 338 -20.62 -5.50 1.81
N ALA A 339 -20.70 -6.05 3.02
CA ALA A 339 -19.84 -7.14 3.50
C ALA A 339 -20.62 -8.46 3.68
N LEU A 340 -21.95 -8.39 3.73
CA LEU A 340 -22.85 -9.52 3.82
C LEU A 340 -23.89 -9.49 2.69
N PRO A 341 -24.45 -10.64 2.28
CA PRO A 341 -25.56 -10.67 1.32
C PRO A 341 -26.78 -9.84 1.75
N SER A 342 -26.98 -9.67 3.06
CA SER A 342 -28.06 -8.84 3.64
C SER A 342 -27.87 -7.34 3.43
N ASP A 343 -26.64 -6.89 3.18
CA ASP A 343 -26.30 -5.47 3.04
C ASP A 343 -26.63 -4.96 1.63
N LEU A 344 -26.83 -5.87 0.67
CA LEU A 344 -27.27 -5.58 -0.70
C LEU A 344 -28.78 -5.33 -0.74
N THR A 345 -29.22 -4.22 -0.14
CA THR A 345 -30.64 -3.84 -0.08
C THR A 345 -31.13 -3.25 -1.40
N PRO A 346 -32.46 -3.20 -1.65
CA PRO A 346 -33.03 -2.47 -2.79
C PRO A 346 -32.55 -1.02 -2.88
N GLU A 347 -32.44 -0.33 -1.75
CA GLU A 347 -32.01 1.07 -1.68
C GLU A 347 -30.55 1.21 -2.09
N TRP A 348 -29.67 0.33 -1.59
CA TRP A 348 -28.25 0.37 -1.92
C TRP A 348 -28.02 0.06 -3.40
N LEU A 349 -28.57 -1.06 -3.91
CA LEU A 349 -28.47 -1.43 -5.32
C LEU A 349 -29.10 -0.35 -6.22
N GLY A 350 -30.22 0.23 -5.80
CA GLY A 350 -30.89 1.28 -6.55
C GLY A 350 -30.05 2.56 -6.66
N ALA A 351 -29.37 2.95 -5.58
CA ALA A 351 -28.44 4.07 -5.58
C ALA A 351 -27.25 3.84 -6.52
N LYS A 352 -26.70 2.62 -6.59
CA LYS A 352 -25.56 2.29 -7.47
C LYS A 352 -25.94 2.17 -8.93
N LEU A 353 -27.09 1.57 -9.20
CA LEU A 353 -27.57 1.37 -10.56
C LEU A 353 -28.28 2.62 -11.11
N GLY A 354 -28.57 3.62 -10.28
CA GLY A 354 -29.26 4.85 -10.70
C GLY A 354 -30.76 4.69 -10.92
N HIS A 355 -31.38 3.68 -10.32
CA HIS A 355 -32.79 3.33 -10.53
C HIS A 355 -33.51 3.00 -9.23
N LYS A 356 -34.81 3.32 -9.13
CA LYS A 356 -35.62 2.92 -7.98
C LYS A 356 -35.99 1.45 -8.05
N ILE A 357 -35.50 0.67 -7.09
CA ILE A 357 -35.76 -0.76 -6.99
C ILE A 357 -36.85 -1.01 -5.94
N LYS A 358 -37.88 -1.75 -6.34
CA LYS A 358 -38.98 -2.16 -5.48
C LYS A 358 -38.59 -3.32 -4.57
N SER A 359 -37.89 -4.31 -5.11
CA SER A 359 -37.41 -5.48 -4.36
C SER A 359 -36.24 -6.16 -5.05
N VAL A 360 -35.41 -6.82 -4.26
CA VAL A 360 -34.30 -7.68 -4.72
C VAL A 360 -34.44 -9.06 -4.09
N GLU A 361 -34.24 -10.10 -4.89
CA GLU A 361 -34.31 -11.49 -4.44
C GLU A 361 -32.95 -12.16 -4.68
N ASN A 362 -32.29 -12.60 -3.61
CA ASN A 362 -31.09 -13.44 -3.72
C ASN A 362 -31.50 -14.85 -4.17
N THR A 363 -31.09 -15.24 -5.37
CA THR A 363 -31.54 -16.49 -6.02
C THR A 363 -30.57 -17.65 -5.78
N ARG A 364 -29.25 -17.37 -5.83
CA ARG A 364 -28.19 -18.35 -5.59
C ARG A 364 -26.89 -17.65 -5.22
N ASN A 365 -26.00 -18.37 -4.54
CA ASN A 365 -24.68 -17.88 -4.16
C ASN A 365 -23.61 -18.93 -4.47
N ILE A 366 -22.45 -18.46 -4.93
CA ILE A 366 -21.23 -19.28 -5.07
C ILE A 366 -20.19 -18.69 -4.12
N TRP A 367 -19.76 -19.46 -3.14
CA TRP A 367 -18.79 -19.05 -2.12
C TRP A 367 -17.36 -19.41 -2.54
N GLY A 368 -16.42 -18.50 -2.30
CA GLY A 368 -14.99 -18.71 -2.59
C GLY A 368 -14.17 -17.45 -2.34
N THR A 369 -12.93 -17.44 -2.83
CA THR A 369 -11.98 -16.31 -2.71
C THR A 369 -12.55 -14.99 -3.23
N ALA A 370 -13.46 -15.06 -4.21
CA ALA A 370 -14.37 -14.00 -4.59
C ALA A 370 -15.77 -14.58 -4.75
N SER A 371 -16.61 -14.35 -3.74
CA SER A 371 -18.00 -14.78 -3.68
C SER A 371 -18.82 -14.14 -4.80
N LYS A 372 -19.74 -14.92 -5.38
CA LYS A 372 -20.64 -14.49 -6.45
C LYS A 372 -22.07 -14.63 -5.95
N LEU A 373 -22.74 -13.52 -5.70
CA LEU A 373 -24.12 -13.47 -5.22
C LEU A 373 -25.04 -13.09 -6.37
N PHE A 374 -26.09 -13.87 -6.62
CA PHE A 374 -26.97 -13.67 -7.77
C PHE A 374 -28.32 -13.15 -7.33
N TYR A 375 -28.77 -12.06 -7.96
CA TYR A 375 -30.02 -11.39 -7.60
C TYR A 375 -30.94 -11.17 -8.80
N THR A 376 -32.24 -11.28 -8.55
CA THR A 376 -33.29 -10.76 -9.45
C THR A 376 -33.81 -9.44 -8.90
N ILE A 377 -33.83 -8.41 -9.75
CA ILE A 377 -34.28 -7.05 -9.42
C ILE A 377 -35.69 -6.83 -9.96
N THR A 378 -36.58 -6.30 -9.12
CA THR A 378 -37.88 -5.76 -9.55
C THR A 378 -37.90 -4.25 -9.36
N TYR A 379 -38.16 -3.50 -10.43
CA TYR A 379 -38.20 -2.04 -10.42
C TYR A 379 -39.60 -1.48 -10.10
N GLU A 380 -39.69 -0.20 -9.73
CA GLU A 380 -40.97 0.50 -9.54
C GLU A 380 -41.71 0.81 -10.85
N HIS A 381 -40.97 0.84 -11.96
CA HIS A 381 -41.46 1.09 -13.32
C HIS A 381 -41.13 -0.10 -14.23
N GLU A 382 -41.67 -0.12 -15.46
CA GLU A 382 -41.36 -1.17 -16.44
C GLU A 382 -39.85 -1.21 -16.75
N SER A 383 -39.28 -2.41 -16.79
CA SER A 383 -37.86 -2.62 -17.10
C SER A 383 -37.54 -2.30 -18.57
N SER A 384 -36.30 -1.96 -18.85
CA SER A 384 -35.74 -1.67 -20.18
C SER A 384 -34.36 -2.29 -20.28
N ASP A 385 -33.79 -2.34 -21.50
CA ASP A 385 -32.44 -2.88 -21.74
C ASP A 385 -31.32 -2.05 -21.07
N GLU A 386 -31.63 -0.85 -20.59
CA GLU A 386 -30.73 0.01 -19.80
C GLU A 386 -30.76 -0.34 -18.30
N MET A 387 -31.61 -1.29 -17.88
CA MET A 387 -31.78 -1.68 -16.48
C MET A 387 -31.54 -3.19 -16.27
N PRO A 388 -30.59 -3.60 -15.42
CA PRO A 388 -30.32 -5.02 -15.23
C PRO A 388 -31.38 -5.72 -14.37
N THR A 389 -32.08 -6.69 -14.94
CA THR A 389 -33.02 -7.53 -14.18
C THR A 389 -32.30 -8.64 -13.40
N TYR A 390 -31.25 -9.21 -13.97
CA TYR A 390 -30.54 -10.36 -13.41
C TYR A 390 -29.06 -10.03 -13.28
N ILE A 391 -28.59 -9.93 -12.04
CA ILE A 391 -27.22 -9.52 -11.74
C ILE A 391 -26.45 -10.58 -10.97
N CYS A 392 -25.14 -10.57 -11.19
CA CYS A 392 -24.14 -11.17 -10.33
C CYS A 392 -23.38 -10.04 -9.62
N VAL A 393 -23.36 -10.07 -8.29
CA VAL A 393 -22.52 -9.21 -7.45
C VAL A 393 -21.33 -10.02 -6.99
N LYS A 394 -20.13 -9.62 -7.40
CA LYS A 394 -18.89 -10.29 -7.04
C LYS A 394 -18.10 -9.45 -6.02
N GLY A 395 -17.58 -10.09 -4.98
CA GLY A 395 -16.87 -9.47 -3.87
C GLY A 395 -16.58 -10.46 -2.74
N VAL A 396 -16.12 -10.00 -1.58
CA VAL A 396 -15.85 -10.87 -0.41
C VAL A 396 -16.98 -10.75 0.60
N PHE A 397 -17.96 -11.66 0.53
CA PHE A 397 -19.20 -11.61 1.34
C PHE A 397 -19.23 -12.59 2.53
N ASP A 398 -18.08 -13.13 2.90
CA ASP A 398 -17.92 -14.00 4.08
C ASP A 398 -16.88 -13.39 5.03
N PRO A 399 -17.28 -12.80 6.17
CA PRO A 399 -16.35 -12.22 7.13
C PRO A 399 -15.29 -13.19 7.64
N LYS A 400 -15.61 -14.50 7.73
CA LYS A 400 -14.63 -15.50 8.15
C LYS A 400 -13.54 -15.70 7.10
N MET A 401 -13.89 -15.52 5.83
CA MET A 401 -12.94 -15.57 4.74
C MET A 401 -12.00 -14.36 4.78
N ILE A 402 -12.53 -13.16 5.05
CA ILE A 402 -11.73 -11.94 5.22
C ILE A 402 -10.76 -12.10 6.40
N GLU A 403 -11.24 -12.60 7.53
CA GLU A 403 -10.41 -12.83 8.73
C GLU A 403 -9.31 -13.88 8.47
N ALA A 404 -9.65 -15.00 7.83
CA ALA A 404 -8.70 -16.08 7.57
C ALA A 404 -7.71 -15.75 6.44
N GLN A 405 -8.14 -14.98 5.45
CA GLN A 405 -7.40 -14.69 4.22
C GLN A 405 -7.61 -13.22 3.80
N PRO A 406 -7.02 -12.25 4.52
CA PRO A 406 -7.24 -10.82 4.25
C PRO A 406 -6.85 -10.39 2.83
N TRP A 407 -5.89 -11.09 2.22
CA TRP A 407 -5.45 -10.85 0.85
C TRP A 407 -6.56 -11.05 -0.21
N THR A 408 -7.65 -11.76 0.11
CA THR A 408 -8.80 -11.90 -0.79
C THR A 408 -9.48 -10.57 -1.12
N VAL A 409 -9.44 -9.60 -0.19
CA VAL A 409 -9.94 -8.25 -0.41
C VAL A 409 -9.18 -7.59 -1.57
N SER A 410 -7.85 -7.73 -1.62
CA SER A 410 -7.03 -7.18 -2.70
C SER A 410 -7.38 -7.75 -4.07
N LEU A 411 -7.79 -9.01 -4.14
CA LEU A 411 -8.25 -9.63 -5.39
C LEU A 411 -9.61 -9.07 -5.84
N ALA A 412 -10.54 -8.91 -4.90
CA ALA A 412 -11.84 -8.32 -5.19
C ALA A 412 -11.73 -6.84 -5.61
N GLN A 413 -10.84 -6.08 -4.97
CA GLN A 413 -10.53 -4.70 -5.35
C GLN A 413 -10.03 -4.64 -6.79
N ARG A 414 -9.05 -5.48 -7.14
CA ARG A 414 -8.49 -5.51 -8.51
C ARG A 414 -9.54 -5.81 -9.57
N GLU A 415 -10.43 -6.77 -9.31
CA GLU A 415 -11.50 -7.04 -10.26
C GLU A 415 -12.49 -5.88 -10.38
N ALA A 416 -12.83 -5.21 -9.27
CA ALA A 416 -13.67 -4.01 -9.29
C ALA A 416 -13.01 -2.88 -10.11
N GLU A 417 -11.69 -2.67 -9.94
CA GLU A 417 -10.93 -1.68 -10.70
C GLU A 417 -10.80 -2.04 -12.19
N PHE A 418 -10.72 -3.33 -12.53
CA PHE A 418 -10.79 -3.75 -13.93
C PHE A 418 -12.10 -3.27 -14.57
N PHE A 419 -13.24 -3.54 -13.93
CA PHE A 419 -14.55 -3.13 -14.46
C PHE A 419 -14.76 -1.62 -14.47
N GLU A 420 -14.13 -0.88 -13.56
CA GLU A 420 -14.22 0.58 -13.50
C GLU A 420 -13.32 1.26 -14.53
N LYS A 421 -12.05 0.84 -14.61
CA LYS A 421 -10.98 1.60 -15.27
C LYS A 421 -10.51 0.98 -16.59
N VAL A 422 -10.53 -0.36 -16.71
CA VAL A 422 -10.02 -1.06 -17.91
C VAL A 422 -11.16 -1.41 -18.86
N ALA A 423 -12.14 -2.15 -18.37
CA ALA A 423 -13.23 -2.73 -19.16
C ALA A 423 -13.94 -1.72 -20.09
N PRO A 424 -14.21 -0.46 -19.69
CA PRO A 424 -14.86 0.51 -20.57
C PRO A 424 -14.07 0.85 -21.84
N THR A 425 -12.77 0.58 -21.84
CA THR A 425 -11.87 0.91 -22.96
C THR A 425 -11.51 -0.30 -23.82
N VAL A 426 -11.77 -1.54 -23.36
CA VAL A 426 -11.38 -2.77 -24.07
C VAL A 426 -12.26 -2.98 -25.29
N LYS A 427 -11.64 -3.13 -26.47
CA LYS A 427 -12.37 -3.18 -27.76
C LYS A 427 -12.58 -4.57 -28.33
N ASN A 428 -11.62 -5.48 -28.12
CA ASN A 428 -11.50 -6.73 -28.89
C ASN A 428 -11.59 -7.99 -28.02
N MET A 429 -12.29 -7.92 -26.89
CA MET A 429 -12.41 -9.03 -25.95
C MET A 429 -13.80 -9.05 -25.33
N ILE A 430 -14.34 -10.25 -25.15
CA ILE A 430 -15.64 -10.50 -24.54
C ILE A 430 -15.42 -10.75 -23.05
N PHE A 431 -16.14 -10.00 -22.23
CA PHE A 431 -16.20 -10.11 -20.78
C PHE A 431 -17.62 -9.74 -20.31
N PRO A 432 -18.01 -10.09 -19.07
CA PRO A 432 -19.35 -9.78 -18.56
C PRO A 432 -19.64 -8.29 -18.62
N LYS A 433 -20.87 -7.91 -19.00
CA LYS A 433 -21.28 -6.50 -18.93
C LYS A 433 -21.31 -6.05 -17.47
N GLY A 434 -20.43 -5.13 -17.10
CA GLY A 434 -20.44 -4.45 -15.82
C GLY A 434 -21.47 -3.31 -15.78
N TRP A 435 -22.10 -3.13 -14.62
CA TRP A 435 -23.07 -2.07 -14.35
C TRP A 435 -22.56 -1.06 -13.34
N TRP A 436 -21.81 -1.52 -12.35
CA TRP A 436 -21.20 -0.69 -11.34
C TRP A 436 -20.05 -1.46 -10.68
N SER A 437 -19.00 -0.77 -10.29
CA SER A 437 -17.98 -1.32 -9.40
C SER A 437 -17.50 -0.26 -8.42
N GLY A 438 -16.89 -0.71 -7.32
CA GLY A 438 -16.32 0.18 -6.33
C GLY A 438 -15.43 -0.57 -5.34
N THR A 439 -14.53 0.19 -4.72
CA THR A 439 -13.54 -0.31 -3.77
C THR A 439 -13.57 0.48 -2.46
N SER A 440 -13.23 -0.19 -1.37
CA SER A 440 -12.85 0.38 -0.07
C SER A 440 -11.72 -0.45 0.52
N ASP A 441 -11.10 -0.02 1.61
CA ASP A 441 -9.99 -0.75 2.26
C ASP A 441 -10.37 -2.18 2.70
N LYS A 442 -11.68 -2.44 2.81
CA LYS A 442 -12.22 -3.71 3.32
C LYS A 442 -12.95 -4.52 2.25
N GLN A 443 -13.12 -3.99 1.03
CA GLN A 443 -13.95 -4.63 0.02
C GLN A 443 -13.63 -4.16 -1.42
N GLY A 444 -13.86 -5.05 -2.38
CA GLY A 444 -14.09 -4.67 -3.78
C GLY A 444 -15.38 -5.31 -4.28
N ILE A 445 -16.23 -4.55 -4.97
CA ILE A 445 -17.47 -5.06 -5.56
C ILE A 445 -17.51 -4.76 -7.04
N ALA A 446 -17.87 -5.77 -7.83
CA ALA A 446 -18.30 -5.61 -9.22
C ALA A 446 -19.72 -6.17 -9.40
N ILE A 447 -20.63 -5.32 -9.88
CA ILE A 447 -21.99 -5.68 -10.29
C ILE A 447 -21.99 -5.88 -11.80
N MET A 448 -22.34 -7.08 -12.25
CA MET A 448 -22.35 -7.47 -13.66
C MET A 448 -23.59 -8.28 -13.99
N ASN A 449 -23.85 -8.53 -15.27
CA ASN A 449 -24.95 -9.39 -15.68
C ASN A 449 -24.81 -10.83 -15.17
N ASP A 450 -25.93 -11.46 -14.82
CA ASP A 450 -25.98 -12.91 -14.64
C ASP A 450 -25.92 -13.59 -16.01
N LEU A 451 -24.72 -14.08 -16.34
CA LEU A 451 -24.43 -14.78 -17.60
C LEU A 451 -25.37 -15.97 -17.86
N THR A 452 -25.87 -16.65 -16.84
CA THR A 452 -26.81 -17.78 -17.04
C THR A 452 -28.13 -17.32 -17.64
N ASN A 453 -28.58 -16.11 -17.29
CA ASN A 453 -29.79 -15.52 -17.84
C ASN A 453 -29.56 -14.81 -19.18
N GLU A 454 -28.31 -14.62 -19.58
CA GLU A 454 -27.95 -14.25 -20.96
C GLU A 454 -27.89 -15.47 -21.91
N GLY A 455 -28.16 -16.67 -21.42
CA GLY A 455 -28.04 -17.91 -22.19
C GLY A 455 -26.60 -18.40 -22.36
N CYS A 456 -25.65 -17.85 -21.59
CA CYS A 456 -24.28 -18.35 -21.59
C CYS A 456 -24.17 -19.70 -20.88
N THR A 457 -23.20 -20.50 -21.29
CA THR A 457 -22.88 -21.79 -20.66
C THR A 457 -21.43 -21.81 -20.19
N PHE A 458 -21.11 -22.69 -19.23
CA PHE A 458 -19.78 -22.78 -18.64
C PHE A 458 -19.10 -24.09 -19.04
N PRO A 459 -17.77 -24.09 -19.19
CA PRO A 459 -17.04 -25.32 -19.43
C PRO A 459 -17.26 -26.38 -18.36
N ALA A 460 -17.24 -27.65 -18.77
CA ALA A 460 -17.14 -28.73 -17.81
C ALA A 460 -15.72 -28.76 -17.22
N GLU A 461 -15.63 -29.00 -15.92
CA GLU A 461 -14.44 -28.78 -15.11
C GLU A 461 -13.12 -29.40 -15.63
N VAL A 462 -13.21 -30.58 -16.25
CA VAL A 462 -12.05 -31.34 -16.77
C VAL A 462 -12.11 -31.56 -18.28
N ALA A 463 -12.93 -30.79 -19.00
CA ALA A 463 -13.06 -30.94 -20.44
C ALA A 463 -11.78 -30.54 -21.20
N SER A 464 -11.71 -30.99 -22.45
CA SER A 464 -10.89 -30.39 -23.48
C SER A 464 -11.81 -29.92 -24.62
N TYR A 465 -11.37 -28.91 -25.35
CA TYR A 465 -12.15 -28.31 -26.43
C TYR A 465 -11.40 -28.37 -27.75
N ALA A 466 -12.16 -28.34 -28.84
CA ALA A 466 -11.59 -28.31 -30.18
C ALA A 466 -10.72 -27.05 -30.39
N VAL A 467 -9.70 -27.19 -31.23
CA VAL A 467 -8.68 -26.16 -31.49
C VAL A 467 -9.31 -24.86 -31.98
N GLU A 468 -10.37 -24.92 -32.77
CA GLU A 468 -11.10 -23.75 -33.28
C GLU A 468 -11.66 -22.89 -32.13
N LYS A 469 -12.04 -23.52 -31.02
CA LYS A 469 -12.53 -22.80 -29.84
C LYS A 469 -11.38 -22.09 -29.12
N VAL A 470 -10.21 -22.73 -29.02
CA VAL A 470 -8.99 -22.12 -28.48
C VAL A 470 -8.52 -20.97 -29.36
N MET A 471 -8.62 -21.10 -30.70
CA MET A 471 -8.34 -20.02 -31.66
C MET A 471 -9.19 -18.78 -31.39
N ASN A 472 -10.49 -18.94 -31.13
CA ASN A 472 -11.38 -17.83 -30.81
C ASN A 472 -10.97 -17.07 -29.53
N ALA A 473 -10.43 -17.75 -28.53
CA ALA A 473 -9.93 -17.10 -27.32
C ALA A 473 -8.60 -16.38 -27.56
N VAL A 474 -7.63 -17.01 -28.24
CA VAL A 474 -6.33 -16.37 -28.49
C VAL A 474 -6.45 -15.14 -29.38
N GLU A 475 -7.45 -15.06 -30.26
CA GLU A 475 -7.76 -13.84 -31.02
C GLU A 475 -8.16 -12.67 -30.10
N GLN A 476 -8.94 -12.95 -29.06
CA GLN A 476 -9.38 -11.95 -28.10
C GLN A 476 -8.24 -11.52 -27.17
N LEU A 477 -7.42 -12.47 -26.72
CA LEU A 477 -6.19 -12.19 -25.98
C LEU A 477 -5.24 -11.30 -26.80
N ALA A 478 -5.04 -11.62 -28.10
CA ALA A 478 -4.29 -10.76 -29.00
C ALA A 478 -4.88 -9.35 -29.12
N GLY A 479 -6.20 -9.22 -29.05
CA GLY A 479 -6.90 -7.94 -29.03
C GLY A 479 -6.63 -7.10 -27.79
N LEU A 480 -6.67 -7.71 -26.60
CA LEU A 480 -6.25 -7.06 -25.35
C LEU A 480 -4.77 -6.68 -25.42
N HIS A 481 -3.93 -7.62 -25.84
CA HIS A 481 -2.48 -7.44 -25.88
C HIS A 481 -2.05 -6.34 -26.84
N ALA A 482 -2.66 -6.26 -28.03
CA ALA A 482 -2.37 -5.20 -28.99
C ALA A 482 -2.73 -3.81 -28.43
N GLN A 483 -3.85 -3.71 -27.70
CA GLN A 483 -4.34 -2.44 -27.17
C GLN A 483 -3.42 -1.85 -26.09
N TYR A 484 -2.78 -2.70 -25.29
CA TYR A 484 -1.92 -2.30 -24.16
C TYR A 484 -0.44 -2.58 -24.41
N TRP A 485 -0.04 -2.78 -25.66
CA TRP A 485 1.31 -3.21 -25.99
C TRP A 485 2.38 -2.21 -25.52
N GLY A 486 3.43 -2.72 -24.89
CA GLY A 486 4.56 -1.94 -24.38
C GLY A 486 4.30 -1.17 -23.08
N GLN A 487 3.03 -0.98 -22.71
CA GLN A 487 2.63 -0.30 -21.50
C GLN A 487 3.04 -1.08 -20.25
N SER A 488 3.03 -0.37 -19.12
CA SER A 488 3.59 -0.84 -17.86
C SER A 488 2.92 -0.19 -16.66
N GLN A 489 3.41 -0.51 -15.47
CA GLN A 489 3.03 0.17 -14.24
C GLN A 489 3.44 1.64 -14.21
N GLU A 490 4.46 2.05 -14.97
CA GLU A 490 4.81 3.48 -15.07
C GLU A 490 3.69 4.26 -15.77
N ASP A 491 3.01 3.63 -16.73
CA ASP A 491 1.89 4.20 -17.48
C ASP A 491 0.56 4.10 -16.70
N HIS A 492 0.43 3.05 -15.87
CA HIS A 492 -0.75 2.79 -15.02
C HIS A 492 -0.34 2.41 -13.59
N PRO A 493 0.08 3.38 -12.76
CA PRO A 493 0.64 3.10 -11.42
C PRO A 493 -0.31 2.38 -10.47
N TRP A 494 -1.61 2.52 -10.69
CA TRP A 494 -2.66 1.85 -9.92
C TRP A 494 -2.76 0.34 -10.24
N ILE A 495 -2.22 -0.14 -11.38
CA ILE A 495 -2.18 -1.57 -11.71
C ILE A 495 -0.95 -2.21 -11.04
N TRP A 496 -1.10 -2.56 -9.77
CA TRP A 496 -0.03 -3.18 -9.01
C TRP A 496 0.18 -4.66 -9.38
N ASN A 497 1.43 -5.07 -9.60
CA ASN A 497 1.81 -6.43 -9.99
C ASN A 497 2.10 -7.27 -8.74
N ASN A 498 1.03 -7.59 -8.02
CA ASN A 498 1.08 -8.53 -6.89
C ASN A 498 1.05 -10.00 -7.34
N TYR A 499 0.94 -10.26 -8.65
CA TYR A 499 0.90 -11.62 -9.18
C TYR A 499 2.22 -12.36 -8.92
N ASP A 500 3.36 -11.73 -9.23
CA ASP A 500 4.68 -12.34 -9.09
C ASP A 500 5.03 -12.73 -7.65
N PRO A 501 4.94 -11.82 -6.65
CA PRO A 501 5.22 -12.19 -5.27
C PRO A 501 4.24 -13.25 -4.75
N ALA A 502 2.96 -13.21 -5.17
CA ALA A 502 1.98 -14.21 -4.77
C ALA A 502 2.32 -15.61 -5.33
N MET A 503 2.67 -15.71 -6.61
CA MET A 503 3.07 -16.99 -7.21
C MET A 503 4.35 -17.54 -6.57
N LYS A 504 5.35 -16.68 -6.33
CA LYS A 504 6.57 -17.07 -5.63
C LYS A 504 6.27 -17.59 -4.23
N PHE A 505 5.46 -16.86 -3.47
CA PHE A 505 5.08 -17.24 -2.10
C PHE A 505 4.41 -18.62 -2.06
N MET A 506 3.48 -18.91 -2.97
CA MET A 506 2.81 -20.21 -3.05
C MET A 506 3.76 -21.37 -3.41
N CYS A 507 4.85 -21.08 -4.14
CA CYS A 507 5.83 -22.09 -4.54
C CYS A 507 6.91 -22.35 -3.47
N ILE A 508 7.03 -21.52 -2.43
CA ILE A 508 8.00 -21.71 -1.34
C ILE A 508 7.95 -23.14 -0.76
N PRO A 509 6.78 -23.71 -0.38
CA PRO A 509 6.69 -25.06 0.15
C PRO A 509 6.69 -26.16 -0.94
N TRP A 510 7.32 -25.94 -2.11
CA TRP A 510 7.29 -26.86 -3.26
C TRP A 510 7.46 -28.33 -2.86
N ASP A 511 8.54 -28.65 -2.13
CA ASP A 511 8.89 -30.03 -1.82
C ASP A 511 7.86 -30.73 -0.93
N GLU A 512 7.25 -29.99 -0.01
CA GLU A 512 6.17 -30.47 0.85
C GLU A 512 4.91 -30.75 0.01
N VAL A 513 4.51 -29.77 -0.81
CA VAL A 513 3.29 -29.85 -1.63
C VAL A 513 3.36 -31.01 -2.62
N VAL A 514 4.42 -31.11 -3.42
CA VAL A 514 4.50 -32.14 -4.46
C VAL A 514 4.62 -33.57 -3.91
N ARG A 515 4.89 -33.72 -2.60
CA ARG A 515 4.95 -35.01 -1.88
C ARG A 515 3.73 -35.29 -1.04
N THR A 516 2.73 -34.41 -1.02
CA THR A 516 1.48 -34.65 -0.30
C THR A 516 0.80 -35.93 -0.83
N PRO A 517 0.41 -36.87 0.06
CA PRO A 517 -0.27 -38.10 -0.35
C PRO A 517 -1.54 -37.82 -1.17
N GLY A 518 -1.67 -38.52 -2.31
CA GLY A 518 -2.84 -38.41 -3.19
C GLY A 518 -2.74 -37.33 -4.27
N ARG A 519 -1.65 -36.57 -4.33
CA ARG A 519 -1.38 -35.68 -5.47
C ARG A 519 -0.89 -36.44 -6.72
N PRO A 520 -1.04 -35.83 -7.92
CA PRO A 520 -0.41 -36.33 -9.13
C PRO A 520 1.10 -36.47 -8.96
N LYS A 521 1.67 -37.58 -9.42
CA LYS A 521 3.10 -37.84 -9.35
C LYS A 521 3.82 -37.04 -10.43
N LEU A 522 4.76 -36.19 -10.01
CA LEU A 522 5.58 -35.42 -10.94
C LEU A 522 6.81 -36.21 -11.42
N PRO A 523 7.34 -35.90 -12.62
CA PRO A 523 8.66 -36.35 -13.06
C PRO A 523 9.78 -36.00 -12.08
N GLU A 524 10.86 -36.80 -12.05
CA GLU A 524 11.96 -36.67 -11.08
C GLU A 524 12.57 -35.26 -11.05
N TYR A 525 12.72 -34.60 -12.20
CA TYR A 525 13.29 -33.24 -12.26
C TYR A 525 12.37 -32.16 -11.65
N LEU A 526 11.05 -32.41 -11.58
CA LEU A 526 10.08 -31.53 -10.92
C LEU A 526 9.93 -31.84 -9.43
N MET A 527 10.52 -32.94 -8.97
CA MET A 527 10.64 -33.26 -7.54
C MET A 527 11.83 -32.54 -6.89
N ASP A 528 12.66 -31.81 -7.64
CA ASP A 528 13.74 -30.97 -7.13
C ASP A 528 13.21 -29.54 -6.87
N GLY A 529 12.61 -29.33 -5.70
CA GLY A 529 12.01 -28.04 -5.34
C GLY A 529 13.01 -26.89 -5.36
N LYS A 530 14.28 -27.13 -5.03
CA LYS A 530 15.33 -26.10 -5.11
C LYS A 530 15.53 -25.63 -6.55
N ARG A 531 15.67 -26.57 -7.49
CA ARG A 531 15.86 -26.24 -8.92
C ARG A 531 14.62 -25.59 -9.53
N CYS A 532 13.43 -26.06 -9.17
CA CYS A 532 12.17 -25.46 -9.60
C CYS A 532 12.02 -24.01 -9.10
N ASN A 533 12.29 -23.77 -7.81
CA ASN A 533 12.23 -22.43 -7.24
C ASN A 533 13.32 -21.50 -7.81
N GLU A 534 14.53 -21.99 -8.09
CA GLU A 534 15.54 -21.18 -8.80
C GLU A 534 15.05 -20.74 -10.19
N ALA A 535 14.43 -21.65 -10.94
CA ALA A 535 13.86 -21.33 -12.25
C ALA A 535 12.69 -20.34 -12.14
N LEU A 536 11.81 -20.51 -11.15
CA LEU A 536 10.70 -19.60 -10.87
C LEU A 536 11.19 -18.20 -10.53
N ASP A 537 12.16 -18.10 -9.61
CA ASP A 537 12.74 -16.83 -9.19
C ASP A 537 13.36 -16.09 -10.36
N ARG A 538 14.10 -16.84 -11.19
CA ARG A 538 14.71 -16.33 -12.39
C ARG A 538 13.70 -15.81 -13.41
N TYR A 539 12.64 -16.58 -13.69
CA TYR A 539 11.60 -16.19 -14.64
C TYR A 539 10.97 -14.84 -14.28
N TYR A 540 10.58 -14.67 -13.01
CA TYR A 540 9.93 -13.44 -12.55
C TYR A 540 10.91 -12.27 -12.35
N ALA A 541 12.18 -12.53 -12.04
CA ALA A 541 13.21 -11.49 -11.98
C ALA A 541 13.56 -10.93 -13.38
N GLU A 542 13.41 -11.74 -14.42
CA GLU A 542 13.83 -11.44 -15.79
C GLU A 542 12.64 -11.08 -16.70
N ARG A 543 11.69 -10.25 -16.27
CA ARG A 543 10.58 -9.84 -17.15
C ARG A 543 11.11 -9.13 -18.39
N ASN A 544 10.76 -9.66 -19.57
CA ASN A 544 11.24 -9.13 -20.84
C ASN A 544 10.32 -7.99 -21.31
N PRO A 545 10.76 -6.72 -21.29
CA PRO A 545 9.92 -5.59 -21.68
C PRO A 545 9.50 -5.65 -23.15
N ARG A 546 10.23 -6.39 -24.01
CA ARG A 546 9.94 -6.54 -25.44
C ARG A 546 8.57 -7.16 -25.70
N PHE A 547 8.11 -8.05 -24.82
CA PHE A 547 6.85 -8.80 -24.96
C PHE A 547 5.77 -8.32 -24.00
N ARG A 548 5.98 -7.17 -23.34
CA ARG A 548 5.14 -6.69 -22.25
C ARG A 548 3.82 -6.11 -22.77
N THR A 549 2.74 -6.48 -22.10
CA THR A 549 1.39 -5.95 -22.30
C THR A 549 0.54 -6.19 -21.04
N LEU A 550 -0.65 -5.61 -20.98
CA LEU A 550 -1.68 -5.98 -20.01
C LEU A 550 -2.18 -7.40 -20.29
N LEU A 551 -2.30 -8.22 -19.24
CA LEU A 551 -2.74 -9.61 -19.27
C LEU A 551 -4.03 -9.78 -18.47
N HIS A 552 -4.82 -10.79 -18.82
CA HIS A 552 -5.82 -11.36 -17.91
C HIS A 552 -5.14 -12.07 -16.73
N GLY A 553 -4.06 -12.82 -16.98
CA GLY A 553 -3.19 -13.42 -15.97
C GLY A 553 -3.69 -14.73 -15.34
N ASP A 554 -4.89 -15.22 -15.70
CA ASP A 554 -5.44 -16.48 -15.17
C ASP A 554 -6.48 -17.09 -16.13
N THR A 555 -6.06 -17.41 -17.36
CA THR A 555 -6.93 -17.78 -18.49
C THR A 555 -7.36 -19.25 -18.52
N HIS A 556 -7.44 -19.89 -17.35
CA HIS A 556 -7.78 -21.30 -17.25
C HIS A 556 -9.27 -21.59 -17.53
N ILE A 557 -9.61 -22.86 -17.74
CA ILE A 557 -10.96 -23.33 -18.11
C ILE A 557 -12.09 -22.88 -17.17
N GLY A 558 -11.79 -22.58 -15.91
CA GLY A 558 -12.78 -22.12 -14.92
C GLY A 558 -13.08 -20.62 -15.01
N ASN A 559 -12.26 -19.87 -15.73
CA ASN A 559 -12.31 -18.42 -15.86
C ASN A 559 -12.78 -17.98 -17.25
N ILE A 560 -13.52 -18.86 -17.93
CA ILE A 560 -14.16 -18.56 -19.21
C ILE A 560 -15.62 -19.03 -19.23
N TYR A 561 -16.38 -18.49 -20.18
CA TYR A 561 -17.75 -18.90 -20.48
C TYR A 561 -17.98 -18.91 -21.99
N PHE A 562 -19.06 -19.58 -22.42
CA PHE A 562 -19.50 -19.59 -23.81
C PHE A 562 -20.73 -18.72 -23.98
N THR A 563 -20.68 -17.77 -24.91
CA THR A 563 -21.84 -16.97 -25.30
C THR A 563 -22.87 -17.84 -26.03
N PRO A 564 -24.13 -17.37 -26.22
CA PRO A 564 -25.13 -18.08 -27.02
C PRO A 564 -24.66 -18.41 -28.45
N GLU A 565 -23.79 -17.58 -29.02
CA GLU A 565 -23.17 -17.80 -30.34
C GLU A 565 -21.99 -18.78 -30.30
N GLY A 566 -21.65 -19.31 -29.12
CA GLY A 566 -20.57 -20.27 -28.92
C GLY A 566 -19.16 -19.67 -28.83
N ARG A 567 -19.03 -18.33 -28.80
CA ARG A 567 -17.75 -17.64 -28.59
C ARG A 567 -17.31 -17.73 -27.13
N ILE A 568 -16.01 -17.62 -26.88
CA ILE A 568 -15.46 -17.55 -25.53
C ILE A 568 -15.57 -16.12 -25.00
N GLY A 569 -16.03 -15.95 -23.76
CA GLY A 569 -15.78 -14.76 -22.96
C GLY A 569 -14.93 -15.11 -21.74
N PHE A 570 -14.22 -14.11 -21.21
CA PHE A 570 -13.34 -14.24 -20.06
C PHE A 570 -13.94 -13.60 -18.82
N LEU A 571 -13.78 -14.26 -17.68
CA LEU A 571 -14.28 -13.81 -16.37
C LEU A 571 -13.20 -14.01 -15.31
N ASP A 572 -13.38 -13.42 -14.14
CA ASP A 572 -12.39 -13.44 -13.05
C ASP A 572 -11.11 -12.65 -13.37
N TRP A 573 -11.27 -11.34 -13.40
CA TRP A 573 -10.17 -10.41 -13.72
C TRP A 573 -9.28 -10.10 -12.53
N SER A 574 -9.40 -10.82 -11.40
CA SER A 574 -8.65 -10.57 -10.16
C SER A 574 -7.12 -10.65 -10.31
N ALA A 575 -6.63 -11.34 -11.34
CA ALA A 575 -5.22 -11.59 -11.60
C ALA A 575 -4.59 -10.63 -12.63
N PHE A 576 -5.33 -9.68 -13.20
CA PHE A 576 -4.88 -8.87 -14.33
C PHE A 576 -3.63 -8.03 -13.99
N HIS A 577 -2.57 -8.09 -14.80
CA HIS A 577 -1.29 -7.41 -14.54
C HIS A 577 -0.49 -7.23 -15.83
N PHE A 578 0.58 -6.42 -15.79
CA PHE A 578 1.52 -6.33 -16.91
C PHE A 578 2.51 -7.48 -16.92
N GLY A 579 2.66 -8.14 -18.07
CA GLY A 579 3.60 -9.23 -18.24
C GLY A 579 3.83 -9.63 -19.68
N SER A 580 4.55 -10.73 -19.90
CA SER A 580 4.76 -11.28 -21.23
C SER A 580 3.42 -11.72 -21.83
N CYS A 581 3.13 -11.27 -23.05
CA CYS A 581 1.91 -11.61 -23.77
C CYS A 581 1.72 -13.13 -23.95
N PHE A 582 2.81 -13.91 -23.89
CA PHE A 582 2.73 -15.35 -23.99
C PHE A 582 2.16 -16.02 -22.74
N HIS A 583 2.14 -15.36 -21.58
CA HIS A 583 1.52 -15.87 -20.35
C HIS A 583 0.08 -16.33 -20.63
N ASP A 584 -0.79 -15.43 -21.06
CA ASP A 584 -2.20 -15.76 -21.27
C ASP A 584 -2.39 -16.82 -22.36
N VAL A 585 -1.55 -16.79 -23.41
CA VAL A 585 -1.63 -17.70 -24.55
C VAL A 585 -1.28 -19.13 -24.15
N VAL A 586 -0.11 -19.32 -23.51
CA VAL A 586 0.34 -20.66 -23.12
C VAL A 586 -0.52 -21.23 -22.01
N TYR A 587 -1.00 -20.37 -21.10
CA TYR A 587 -1.87 -20.80 -20.02
C TYR A 587 -3.22 -21.24 -20.56
N HIS A 588 -3.86 -20.43 -21.41
CA HIS A 588 -5.15 -20.79 -22.01
C HIS A 588 -5.07 -22.07 -22.84
N MET A 589 -4.06 -22.17 -23.70
CA MET A 589 -3.85 -23.35 -24.54
C MET A 589 -3.63 -24.63 -23.71
N THR A 590 -2.81 -24.54 -22.66
CA THR A 590 -2.55 -25.68 -21.75
C THR A 590 -3.81 -26.08 -20.98
N ALA A 591 -4.63 -25.11 -20.58
CA ALA A 591 -5.83 -25.36 -19.82
C ALA A 591 -7.00 -25.90 -20.66
N MET A 592 -7.04 -25.63 -21.96
CA MET A 592 -8.20 -25.94 -22.81
C MET A 592 -8.04 -27.17 -23.72
N LEU A 593 -6.81 -27.55 -24.07
CA LEU A 593 -6.56 -28.66 -24.99
C LEU A 593 -6.22 -29.96 -24.25
N SER A 594 -6.45 -31.09 -24.91
CA SER A 594 -5.80 -32.35 -24.54
C SER A 594 -4.28 -32.25 -24.79
N VAL A 595 -3.49 -33.16 -24.20
CA VAL A 595 -2.04 -33.20 -24.42
C VAL A 595 -1.75 -33.47 -25.90
N GLU A 596 -2.53 -34.35 -26.52
CA GLU A 596 -2.42 -34.76 -27.91
C GLU A 596 -2.73 -33.60 -28.86
N ASP A 597 -3.86 -32.93 -28.68
CA ASP A 597 -4.28 -31.82 -29.55
C ASP A 597 -3.32 -30.63 -29.41
N ARG A 598 -2.86 -30.33 -28.18
CA ARG A 598 -1.85 -29.31 -27.94
C ARG A 598 -0.57 -29.63 -28.73
N ARG A 599 -0.04 -30.85 -28.65
CA ARG A 599 1.16 -31.26 -29.39
C ARG A 599 0.97 -31.18 -30.91
N ALA A 600 -0.23 -31.48 -31.40
CA ALA A 600 -0.55 -31.41 -32.82
C ALA A 600 -0.68 -29.97 -33.35
N HIS A 601 -1.18 -29.03 -32.53
CA HIS A 601 -1.63 -27.72 -33.00
C HIS A 601 -0.96 -26.50 -32.33
N GLU A 602 -0.07 -26.69 -31.35
CA GLU A 602 0.57 -25.61 -30.60
C GLU A 602 1.20 -24.53 -31.50
N THR A 603 1.93 -24.97 -32.52
CA THR A 603 2.62 -24.06 -33.44
C THR A 603 1.63 -23.28 -34.31
N GLU A 604 0.56 -23.92 -34.75
CA GLU A 604 -0.51 -23.29 -35.53
C GLU A 604 -1.21 -22.19 -34.70
N ILE A 605 -1.50 -22.48 -33.43
CA ILE A 605 -2.13 -21.54 -32.49
C ILE A 605 -1.21 -20.35 -32.23
N LEU A 606 0.09 -20.58 -32.01
CA LEU A 606 1.06 -19.51 -31.82
C LEU A 606 1.15 -18.61 -33.06
N ASP A 607 1.26 -19.19 -34.26
CA ASP A 607 1.34 -18.43 -35.50
C ASP A 607 0.07 -17.60 -35.74
N HIS A 608 -1.11 -18.17 -35.46
CA HIS A 608 -2.39 -17.45 -35.53
C HIS A 608 -2.46 -16.28 -34.55
N TYR A 609 -2.01 -16.49 -33.31
CA TYR A 609 -1.93 -15.44 -32.29
C TYR A 609 -1.01 -14.30 -32.74
N LEU A 610 0.21 -14.60 -33.21
CA LEU A 610 1.17 -13.58 -33.65
C LEU A 610 0.67 -12.77 -34.85
N GLN A 611 0.04 -13.44 -35.83
CA GLN A 611 -0.58 -12.77 -36.98
C GLN A 611 -1.73 -11.86 -36.55
N THR A 612 -2.56 -12.33 -35.61
CA THR A 612 -3.69 -11.54 -35.10
C THR A 612 -3.23 -10.36 -34.26
N LEU A 613 -2.23 -10.54 -33.39
CA LEU A 613 -1.60 -9.47 -32.62
C LEU A 613 -1.14 -8.34 -33.54
N HIS A 614 -0.38 -8.68 -34.59
CA HIS A 614 0.09 -7.70 -35.55
C HIS A 614 -1.06 -6.99 -36.28
N ARG A 615 -2.05 -7.76 -36.76
CA ARG A 615 -3.23 -7.22 -37.45
C ARG A 615 -4.03 -6.24 -36.59
N LEU A 616 -4.03 -6.41 -35.26
CA LEU A 616 -4.74 -5.55 -34.31
C LEU A 616 -3.90 -4.38 -33.79
N GLY A 617 -2.68 -4.18 -34.31
CA GLY A 617 -1.83 -3.03 -34.01
C GLY A 617 -0.63 -3.32 -33.09
N GLY A 618 -0.46 -4.58 -32.67
CA GLY A 618 0.75 -5.02 -31.99
C GLY A 618 1.94 -5.19 -32.94
N PRO A 619 3.14 -5.51 -32.40
CA PRO A 619 4.32 -5.73 -33.21
C PRO A 619 4.20 -6.99 -34.07
N GLN A 620 4.95 -7.00 -35.17
CA GLN A 620 5.12 -8.19 -35.99
C GLN A 620 6.30 -9.01 -35.43
N PHE A 621 6.03 -10.26 -35.09
CA PHE A 621 7.04 -11.23 -34.70
C PHE A 621 7.13 -12.37 -35.70
N ASP A 622 8.34 -12.89 -35.88
CA ASP A 622 8.59 -14.10 -36.67
C ASP A 622 9.43 -15.08 -35.84
N ARG A 623 8.82 -16.19 -35.44
CA ARG A 623 9.48 -17.22 -34.64
C ARG A 623 10.58 -17.99 -35.38
N HIS A 624 10.69 -17.86 -36.70
CA HIS A 624 11.72 -18.54 -37.50
C HIS A 624 13.03 -17.75 -37.54
N SER A 625 12.94 -16.42 -37.64
CA SER A 625 14.11 -15.54 -37.74
C SER A 625 14.49 -14.87 -36.42
N ASP A 626 13.58 -14.85 -35.44
CA ASP A 626 13.81 -14.26 -34.13
C ASP A 626 13.82 -15.32 -33.01
N PRO A 627 15.00 -15.77 -32.54
CA PRO A 627 15.10 -16.80 -31.51
C PRO A 627 14.54 -16.31 -30.15
N GLU A 628 14.49 -15.01 -29.90
CA GLU A 628 13.99 -14.46 -28.63
C GLU A 628 12.49 -14.74 -28.45
N VAL A 629 11.72 -14.72 -29.55
CA VAL A 629 10.29 -15.05 -29.56
C VAL A 629 10.05 -16.45 -28.99
N MET A 630 10.81 -17.44 -29.49
CA MET A 630 10.67 -18.81 -29.03
C MET A 630 11.24 -19.04 -27.63
N ILE A 631 12.28 -18.29 -27.23
CA ILE A 631 12.78 -18.34 -25.85
C ILE A 631 11.71 -17.82 -24.90
N GLU A 632 11.15 -16.63 -25.15
CA GLU A 632 10.11 -16.04 -24.30
C GLU A 632 8.87 -16.94 -24.25
N TYR A 633 8.38 -17.41 -25.40
CA TYR A 633 7.25 -18.33 -25.49
C TYR A 633 7.44 -19.58 -24.62
N ARG A 634 8.60 -20.22 -24.73
CA ARG A 634 8.91 -21.47 -24.00
C ARG A 634 9.04 -21.25 -22.51
N ARG A 635 9.68 -20.16 -22.07
CA ARG A 635 9.78 -19.86 -20.64
C ARG A 635 8.44 -19.42 -20.05
N SER A 636 7.54 -18.82 -20.84
CA SER A 636 6.23 -18.39 -20.34
C SER A 636 5.35 -19.53 -19.85
N PHE A 637 5.58 -20.78 -20.25
CA PHE A 637 4.92 -21.95 -19.64
C PHE A 637 5.20 -22.08 -18.13
N MET A 638 6.20 -21.39 -17.59
CA MET A 638 6.40 -21.26 -16.14
C MET A 638 5.14 -20.73 -15.43
N THR A 639 4.29 -19.94 -16.08
CA THR A 639 3.07 -19.40 -15.45
C THR A 639 2.05 -20.49 -15.12
N ASN A 640 2.13 -21.66 -15.75
CA ASN A 640 1.29 -22.83 -15.43
C ASN A 640 1.70 -23.53 -14.13
N VAL A 641 2.77 -23.07 -13.46
CA VAL A 641 3.33 -23.68 -12.24
C VAL A 641 2.29 -23.94 -11.16
N ILE A 642 1.26 -23.09 -11.08
CA ILE A 642 0.18 -23.23 -10.11
C ILE A 642 -0.45 -24.62 -10.16
N TRP A 643 -0.57 -25.28 -11.31
CA TRP A 643 -1.18 -26.62 -11.39
C TRP A 643 -0.29 -27.73 -10.81
N LEU A 644 1.02 -27.48 -10.68
CA LEU A 644 1.94 -28.40 -10.02
C LEU A 644 1.81 -28.28 -8.49
N ILE A 645 1.62 -27.06 -7.99
CA ILE A 645 1.69 -26.68 -6.57
C ILE A 645 0.36 -26.20 -5.95
N CYS A 646 -0.76 -26.27 -6.68
CA CYS A 646 -2.06 -25.76 -6.24
C CYS A 646 -2.48 -26.41 -4.91
N PRO A 647 -2.66 -25.68 -3.80
CA PRO A 647 -3.03 -26.26 -2.51
C PRO A 647 -4.40 -26.96 -2.53
N ASP A 648 -4.56 -27.97 -1.69
CA ASP A 648 -5.86 -28.63 -1.47
C ASP A 648 -6.88 -27.60 -0.96
N GLY A 649 -8.05 -27.52 -1.61
CA GLY A 649 -9.13 -26.60 -1.24
C GLY A 649 -9.25 -25.34 -2.11
N LEU A 650 -8.23 -24.98 -2.89
CA LEU A 650 -8.31 -23.87 -3.85
C LEU A 650 -9.01 -24.30 -5.15
N GLN A 651 -8.79 -25.54 -5.56
CA GLN A 651 -9.40 -26.17 -6.74
C GLN A 651 -9.77 -27.62 -6.41
N THR A 652 -10.67 -28.21 -7.20
CA THR A 652 -11.03 -29.63 -7.05
C THR A 652 -9.85 -30.54 -7.39
N LYS A 653 -9.81 -31.73 -6.79
CA LYS A 653 -8.72 -32.69 -7.02
C LYS A 653 -8.70 -33.16 -8.47
N GLU A 654 -9.88 -33.31 -9.08
CA GLU A 654 -10.08 -33.71 -10.46
C GLU A 654 -9.50 -32.68 -11.43
N ARG A 655 -9.77 -31.38 -11.20
CA ARG A 655 -9.20 -30.30 -12.01
C ARG A 655 -7.68 -30.23 -11.87
N VAL A 656 -7.19 -30.28 -10.63
CA VAL A 656 -5.74 -30.26 -10.35
C VAL A 656 -5.06 -31.43 -11.03
N ALA A 657 -5.63 -32.64 -11.00
CA ALA A 657 -5.05 -33.81 -11.66
C ALA A 657 -4.90 -33.61 -13.17
N VAL A 658 -5.96 -33.20 -13.86
CA VAL A 658 -5.96 -33.03 -15.32
C VAL A 658 -5.07 -31.87 -15.77
N LEU A 659 -5.13 -30.73 -15.07
CA LEU A 659 -4.31 -29.57 -15.43
C LEU A 659 -2.84 -29.75 -15.06
N CYS A 660 -2.54 -30.52 -14.01
CA CYS A 660 -1.19 -30.94 -13.68
C CYS A 660 -0.61 -31.85 -14.78
N GLU A 661 -1.36 -32.85 -15.24
CA GLU A 661 -0.94 -33.70 -16.37
C GLU A 661 -0.61 -32.89 -17.62
N ARG A 662 -1.52 -31.99 -18.02
CA ARG A 662 -1.29 -31.09 -19.17
C ARG A 662 -0.08 -30.20 -18.96
N THR A 663 0.07 -29.62 -17.77
CA THR A 663 1.21 -28.76 -17.42
C THR A 663 2.53 -29.53 -17.49
N VAL A 664 2.60 -30.73 -16.90
CA VAL A 664 3.79 -31.60 -16.97
C VAL A 664 4.19 -31.88 -18.42
N ALA A 665 3.22 -32.21 -19.28
CA ALA A 665 3.50 -32.45 -20.70
C ALA A 665 4.11 -31.20 -21.38
N THR A 666 3.63 -30.00 -21.07
CA THR A 666 4.23 -28.76 -21.61
C THR A 666 5.63 -28.48 -21.07
N TYR A 667 5.88 -28.78 -19.79
CA TYR A 667 7.20 -28.64 -19.19
C TYR A 667 8.21 -29.58 -19.83
N ASP A 668 7.80 -30.82 -20.11
CA ASP A 668 8.60 -31.83 -20.79
C ASP A 668 8.87 -31.46 -22.25
N ASP A 669 7.84 -31.05 -22.99
CA ASP A 669 7.93 -30.74 -24.42
C ASP A 669 8.78 -29.47 -24.65
N GLN A 670 8.54 -28.42 -23.84
CA GLN A 670 9.20 -27.13 -24.00
C GLN A 670 10.50 -26.98 -23.21
N LYS A 671 10.84 -27.94 -22.35
CA LYS A 671 12.03 -27.92 -21.49
C LYS A 671 12.09 -26.65 -20.63
N VAL A 672 10.96 -26.27 -20.03
CA VAL A 672 10.72 -24.96 -19.39
C VAL A 672 11.81 -24.62 -18.37
N ILE A 673 12.13 -25.53 -17.45
CA ILE A 673 13.16 -25.35 -16.42
C ILE A 673 14.54 -25.14 -17.06
N ASP A 674 14.90 -25.94 -18.06
CA ASP A 674 16.21 -25.86 -18.73
C ASP A 674 16.35 -24.59 -19.57
N VAL A 675 15.28 -24.18 -20.27
CA VAL A 675 15.26 -22.95 -21.06
C VAL A 675 15.50 -21.75 -20.16
N ILE A 676 14.86 -21.71 -19.00
CA ILE A 676 15.02 -20.64 -18.02
C ILE A 676 16.42 -20.68 -17.42
N LEU A 677 16.85 -21.80 -16.84
CA LEU A 677 18.17 -21.90 -16.18
C LEU A 677 19.35 -21.82 -17.15
N GLY A 678 19.15 -22.09 -18.44
CA GLY A 678 20.15 -22.02 -19.49
C GLY A 678 20.47 -20.60 -19.98
N GLN A 679 19.64 -19.60 -19.69
CA GLN A 679 19.94 -18.20 -20.06
C GLN A 679 21.15 -17.66 -19.25
N PRO A 680 21.86 -16.62 -19.69
CA PRO A 680 22.91 -15.97 -18.90
C PRO A 680 22.33 -15.30 -17.65
N LYS A 681 22.93 -15.47 -16.46
CA LYS A 681 22.49 -14.75 -15.24
C LYS A 681 22.66 -13.24 -15.48
N PRO A 682 21.67 -12.40 -15.12
CA PRO A 682 21.82 -10.96 -15.24
C PRO A 682 23.02 -10.49 -14.41
N ALA A 683 23.76 -9.51 -14.96
CA ALA A 683 24.75 -8.79 -14.16
C ALA A 683 23.98 -8.05 -13.05
N LEU A 684 24.27 -8.42 -11.80
CA LEU A 684 23.73 -7.79 -10.60
C LEU A 684 24.00 -6.28 -10.59
#